data_AF-A0A1V5Y3T4-F1
#
_entry.id   AF-A0A1V5Y3T4-F1
#
_cell.length_a   1.000
_cell.length_b   1.000
_cell.length_c   1.000
_cell.angle_alpha   90.00
_cell.angle_beta   90.00
_cell.angle_gamma   90.00
#
_symmetry.space_group_name_H-M   'P 1'
#
loop_
_entity.id
_entity.type
_entity.pdbx_description
1 polymer ?
#
loop_
_entity_poly.entity_id
_entity_poly.type
_entity_poly.pdbx_seq_one_letter_code
_entity_poly.pdbx_strand_id
1 'polypeptide(L)'
;MNILPTSPERMATPEQLERYFDDMRRWNYDVAYSAFYAFPLAELRSVFRKPYEDFVRMAHDCGCPACIQIQSTVGFLDDTALECAQYNTDNTPYIYQHYISYGKKNFFGSFAAPGWLHYIKTIAEILRGYGFDWVVFEEPMFKFDIPGTKDKLFERFREAFPDLPYPTHQSESENYYRLQELKSNILVDFYRRLAEFARKLGFQKCGIMPWFFVPTHENTPMETWNSCCPISKLAFLPDVDFIVVRMQPDNVHAEAIIGSGGEQMPQISYLENLAQNLGKPIISVNNPTDEHILNSADTPNNLLPFEFFARFALAAAAAAPCGMSRHWYGKDYGRDAAHMALLSEVNQCLPRLGSPISPVAMIFSYAAMTRRIPRPWTETWKSFWFIAQQLLYENKIPALVFFAESLAESLARHPETKILIFGEYLPIPPEEISMLEKWLKADASRRLLYIGARNGYRWKLDAPYFEFRPKPPEMLSLFGCDAEQPIRVVAHGGKTKLNFISKNPADAFIGKNPILKCGVRGVPALKNSAELEILYTAGANNEPVIFRRRIVGGGAAMFAGLSTDGCDNNLPIDLFVRHLLEEAGIAKDEYPSVQTKSEGILWNRTANGFIIISNCSDAPAVCSLPLKEGRLWDVRKGAFLQKGKRISVPPLDFRLLKIISDAHNLLDIQGQIYLNAVDDTPDYLSVNGYFGRQVKTLLLRKPLSIQFENAAVSYNLQKQKEWYKAFINLPERREGKLNFKFSRL
;
A
#
# COMPACT_ATOMS: atom_id res chain seq x y z
N MET A 1 8.13 15.94 3.36
CA MET A 1 8.69 14.55 3.44
C MET A 1 9.43 14.19 2.15
N ASN A 2 10.41 13.28 2.15
CA ASN A 2 11.89 13.53 2.13
C ASN A 2 12.62 13.37 0.79
N ILE A 3 13.95 13.52 0.78
CA ILE A 3 14.90 12.95 -0.20
C ILE A 3 15.50 11.69 0.45
N LEU A 4 15.41 10.52 -0.17
CA LEU A 4 15.91 9.21 0.24
C LEU A 4 17.25 8.91 -0.47
N PRO A 5 17.97 7.88 -0.02
CA PRO A 5 19.29 8.05 0.54
C PRO A 5 20.42 8.45 -0.41
N THR A 6 21.37 9.15 0.20
CA THR A 6 22.79 9.17 -0.14
C THR A 6 23.55 8.12 0.67
N SER A 7 24.47 7.40 0.02
CA SER A 7 25.55 6.76 0.77
C SER A 7 26.45 7.85 1.37
N PRO A 8 27.08 7.63 2.54
CA PRO A 8 28.00 8.58 3.15
C PRO A 8 29.16 8.96 2.21
N GLU A 9 29.53 8.08 1.27
CA GLU A 9 30.56 8.37 0.24
C GLU A 9 30.12 9.48 -0.74
N ARG A 10 28.81 9.72 -0.92
CA ARG A 10 28.25 10.75 -1.81
C ARG A 10 28.04 12.10 -1.12
N MET A 11 28.21 12.16 0.20
CA MET A 11 28.21 13.38 1.02
C MET A 11 29.51 13.50 1.81
N ALA A 12 30.61 12.97 1.27
CA ALA A 12 31.88 12.86 1.99
C ALA A 12 32.57 14.22 2.16
N THR A 13 32.23 15.23 1.35
CA THR A 13 32.81 16.58 1.48
C THR A 13 31.80 17.58 2.07
N PRO A 14 32.28 18.62 2.79
CA PRO A 14 31.42 19.68 3.31
C PRO A 14 30.55 20.33 2.24
N GLU A 15 31.07 20.54 1.03
CA GLU A 15 30.34 21.18 -0.08
C GLU A 15 29.17 20.33 -0.57
N GLN A 16 29.35 19.00 -0.62
CA GLN A 16 28.27 18.07 -0.99
C GLN A 16 27.18 18.04 0.09
N LEU A 17 27.59 18.07 1.36
CA LEU A 17 26.68 18.08 2.49
C LEU A 17 25.88 19.38 2.57
N GLU A 18 26.53 20.54 2.46
CA GLU A 18 25.89 21.85 2.34
C GLU A 18 24.90 21.86 1.18
N ARG A 19 25.33 21.33 0.02
CA ARG A 19 24.46 21.28 -1.14
C ARG A 19 23.21 20.43 -0.90
N TYR A 20 23.33 19.27 -0.26
CA TYR A 20 22.19 18.43 0.10
C TYR A 20 21.16 19.19 0.95
N PHE A 21 21.60 19.96 1.94
CA PHE A 21 20.70 20.74 2.79
C PHE A 21 20.12 21.98 2.10
N ASP A 22 20.86 22.62 1.19
CA ASP A 22 20.34 23.68 0.31
C ASP A 22 19.22 23.18 -0.58
N ASP A 23 19.47 22.03 -1.19
CA ASP A 23 18.53 21.27 -1.99
C ASP A 23 17.26 20.91 -1.18
N MET A 24 17.42 20.34 0.02
CA MET A 24 16.29 20.08 0.92
C MET A 24 15.45 21.33 1.19
N ARG A 25 16.09 22.47 1.50
CA ARG A 25 15.41 23.76 1.73
C ARG A 25 14.70 24.24 0.46
N ARG A 26 15.38 24.17 -0.68
CA ARG A 26 14.85 24.59 -1.99
C ARG A 26 13.59 23.83 -2.37
N TRP A 27 13.51 22.55 -2.05
CA TRP A 27 12.36 21.69 -2.40
C TRP A 27 11.43 21.36 -1.24
N ASN A 28 11.59 22.04 -0.10
CA ASN A 28 10.71 21.96 1.06
C ASN A 28 10.60 20.53 1.64
N TYR A 29 11.73 19.91 1.91
CA TYR A 29 11.83 18.62 2.57
C TYR A 29 12.04 18.76 4.09
N ASP A 30 11.29 17.98 4.87
CA ASP A 30 11.17 18.20 6.33
C ASP A 30 11.94 17.20 7.22
N VAL A 31 12.48 16.11 6.66
CA VAL A 31 13.34 15.13 7.35
C VAL A 31 14.55 14.88 6.47
N ALA A 32 15.74 14.96 7.06
CA ALA A 32 16.99 14.67 6.38
C ALA A 32 17.21 13.17 6.42
N TYR A 33 17.42 12.53 5.28
CA TYR A 33 17.47 11.08 5.19
C TYR A 33 18.74 10.60 4.48
N SER A 34 19.44 9.65 5.10
CA SER A 34 20.66 8.99 4.58
C SER A 34 20.50 7.46 4.58
N ALA A 35 21.42 6.72 3.95
CA ALA A 35 21.50 5.26 4.08
C ALA A 35 22.86 4.75 4.52
N PHE A 36 22.83 3.56 5.08
CA PHE A 36 23.96 2.69 5.32
C PHE A 36 23.92 1.52 4.31
N TYR A 37 24.89 1.49 3.40
CA TYR A 37 25.05 0.45 2.39
C TYR A 37 26.09 -0.57 2.83
N ALA A 38 25.74 -1.35 3.85
CA ALA A 38 26.52 -2.49 4.33
C ALA A 38 28.03 -2.25 4.19
N PHE A 39 28.60 -1.28 4.93
CA PHE A 39 30.05 -0.96 5.04
C PHE A 39 30.68 -1.75 6.22
N PRO A 40 32.00 -2.02 6.24
CA PRO A 40 32.58 -2.75 7.35
C PRO A 40 32.40 -2.00 8.68
N LEU A 41 32.18 -2.69 9.79
CA LEU A 41 31.92 -2.03 11.08
C LEU A 41 33.10 -1.16 11.53
N ALA A 42 34.33 -1.58 11.22
CA ALA A 42 35.52 -0.80 11.48
C ALA A 42 35.49 0.56 10.75
N GLU A 43 35.09 0.57 9.48
CA GLU A 43 34.95 1.80 8.69
C GLU A 43 33.76 2.63 9.15
N LEU A 44 32.63 1.99 9.50
CA LEU A 44 31.46 2.67 10.07
C LEU A 44 31.85 3.43 11.36
N ARG A 45 32.68 2.82 12.21
CA ARG A 45 33.16 3.41 13.48
C ARG A 45 34.25 4.47 13.33
N SER A 46 35.00 4.45 12.23
CA SER A 46 36.15 5.33 12.02
C SER A 46 35.92 6.29 10.85
N VAL A 47 36.00 5.80 9.62
CA VAL A 47 35.89 6.55 8.37
C VAL A 47 34.55 7.28 8.26
N PHE A 48 33.44 6.60 8.52
CA PHE A 48 32.09 7.16 8.31
C PHE A 48 31.48 7.83 9.53
N ARG A 49 32.12 7.72 10.70
CA ARG A 49 31.61 8.33 11.93
C ARG A 49 31.39 9.83 11.79
N LYS A 50 32.45 10.56 11.43
CA LYS A 50 32.39 12.02 11.31
C LYS A 50 31.41 12.48 10.22
N PRO A 51 31.42 11.91 8.99
CA PRO A 51 30.40 12.23 7.99
C PRO A 51 28.95 12.07 8.49
N TYR A 52 28.64 11.00 9.23
CA TYR A 52 27.32 10.81 9.80
C TYR A 52 26.99 11.79 10.93
N GLU A 53 27.93 12.04 11.85
CA GLU A 53 27.76 13.03 12.92
C GLU A 53 27.58 14.45 12.35
N ASP A 54 28.34 14.82 11.32
CA ASP A 54 28.22 16.11 10.63
C ASP A 54 26.87 16.24 9.91
N PHE A 55 26.37 15.17 9.27
CA PHE A 55 25.03 15.11 8.67
C PHE A 55 23.93 15.32 9.71
N VAL A 56 23.99 14.59 10.83
CA VAL A 56 23.01 14.70 11.92
C VAL A 56 23.02 16.11 12.49
N ARG A 57 24.20 16.68 12.77
CA ARG A 57 24.31 18.06 13.25
C ARG A 57 23.66 19.04 12.28
N MET A 58 23.98 18.97 10.99
CA MET A 58 23.39 19.87 10.00
C MET A 58 21.88 19.70 9.84
N ALA A 59 21.36 18.48 9.97
CA ALA A 59 19.92 18.24 10.01
C ALA A 59 19.27 18.98 11.19
N HIS A 60 19.87 18.87 12.38
CA HIS A 60 19.40 19.54 13.60
C HIS A 60 19.52 21.06 13.52
N ASP A 61 20.59 21.58 12.91
CA ASP A 61 20.78 23.03 12.66
C ASP A 61 19.71 23.57 11.69
N CYS A 62 19.31 22.77 10.70
CA CYS A 62 18.16 23.06 9.82
C CYS A 62 16.81 22.81 10.51
N GLY A 63 16.82 22.30 11.74
CA GLY A 63 15.67 21.96 12.55
C GLY A 63 14.95 20.67 12.13
N CYS A 64 15.49 19.88 11.20
CA CYS A 64 14.86 18.67 10.68
C CYS A 64 15.34 17.42 11.44
N PRO A 65 14.47 16.41 11.67
CA PRO A 65 14.91 15.11 12.16
C PRO A 65 15.87 14.45 11.15
N ALA A 66 16.89 13.76 11.67
CA ALA A 66 17.80 12.94 10.89
C ALA A 66 17.30 11.48 10.86
N CYS A 67 17.17 10.92 9.67
CA CYS A 67 16.71 9.56 9.44
C CYS A 67 17.79 8.74 8.72
N ILE A 68 17.95 7.48 9.14
CA ILE A 68 18.91 6.55 8.54
C ILE A 68 18.21 5.27 8.07
N GLN A 69 18.40 4.90 6.81
CA GLN A 69 18.01 3.59 6.31
C GLN A 69 19.17 2.61 6.46
N ILE A 70 18.88 1.45 7.05
CA ILE A 70 19.82 0.34 7.18
C ILE A 70 19.42 -0.72 6.15
N GLN A 71 20.30 -0.96 5.18
CA GLN A 71 20.14 -2.07 4.25
C GLN A 71 20.36 -3.39 5.00
N SER A 72 19.31 -4.21 5.14
CA SER A 72 19.35 -5.44 5.96
C SER A 72 19.68 -6.71 5.17
N THR A 73 20.01 -6.56 3.88
CA THR A 73 20.19 -7.67 2.93
C THR A 73 21.63 -8.19 2.88
N VAL A 74 22.61 -7.28 2.96
CA VAL A 74 24.01 -7.55 2.58
C VAL A 74 24.93 -7.37 3.78
N GLY A 75 25.88 -8.28 3.98
CA GLY A 75 26.90 -8.18 5.01
C GLY A 75 28.30 -8.50 4.52
N PHE A 76 29.30 -8.03 5.26
CA PHE A 76 30.69 -8.42 5.05
C PHE A 76 31.08 -9.63 5.87
N LEU A 77 31.90 -10.48 5.26
CA LEU A 77 32.49 -11.64 5.92
C LEU A 77 33.42 -11.29 7.07
N ASP A 78 33.99 -10.08 7.07
CA ASP A 78 34.94 -9.67 8.11
C ASP A 78 34.24 -9.28 9.44
N ASP A 79 32.97 -8.88 9.37
CA ASP A 79 32.22 -8.41 10.56
C ASP A 79 31.22 -9.43 11.10
N THR A 80 30.86 -10.42 10.30
CA THR A 80 29.94 -11.47 10.74
C THR A 80 30.26 -12.79 10.04
N ALA A 81 30.08 -13.88 10.77
CA ALA A 81 30.51 -15.20 10.32
C ALA A 81 29.66 -15.70 9.13
N LEU A 82 30.31 -16.45 8.24
CA LEU A 82 29.69 -17.04 7.04
C LEU A 82 28.47 -17.94 7.35
N GLU A 83 28.36 -18.46 8.58
CA GLU A 83 27.18 -19.19 9.07
C GLU A 83 25.89 -18.35 9.08
N CYS A 84 26.01 -17.02 9.03
CA CYS A 84 24.88 -16.12 8.91
C CYS A 84 24.43 -15.92 7.45
N ALA A 85 25.13 -16.48 6.47
CA ALA A 85 24.78 -16.36 5.07
C ALA A 85 23.57 -17.21 4.70
N GLN A 86 22.85 -16.78 3.67
CA GLN A 86 21.94 -17.63 2.92
C GLN A 86 22.74 -18.66 2.12
N TYR A 87 22.18 -19.87 1.99
CA TYR A 87 22.80 -20.96 1.25
C TYR A 87 22.06 -21.27 -0.05
N ASN A 88 22.84 -21.56 -1.09
CA ASN A 88 22.36 -22.14 -2.35
C ASN A 88 21.71 -23.51 -2.09
N THR A 89 20.92 -23.98 -3.06
CA THR A 89 20.29 -25.32 -3.03
C THR A 89 21.31 -26.46 -2.90
N ASP A 90 22.53 -26.26 -3.40
CA ASP A 90 23.64 -27.21 -3.31
C ASP A 90 24.43 -27.14 -1.97
N ASN A 91 23.92 -26.40 -0.98
CA ASN A 91 24.54 -26.16 0.32
C ASN A 91 25.85 -25.36 0.29
N THR A 92 26.16 -24.67 -0.80
CA THR A 92 27.23 -23.69 -0.82
C THR A 92 26.72 -22.32 -0.31
N PRO A 93 27.49 -21.59 0.51
CA PRO A 93 27.07 -20.27 0.96
C PRO A 93 27.07 -19.28 -0.21
N TYR A 94 26.07 -18.40 -0.25
CA TYR A 94 25.99 -17.39 -1.30
C TYR A 94 26.97 -16.25 -1.02
N ILE A 95 28.09 -16.23 -1.75
CA ILE A 95 29.12 -15.19 -1.67
C ILE A 95 29.25 -14.49 -3.01
N TYR A 96 29.36 -13.17 -2.99
CA TYR A 96 29.56 -12.35 -4.18
C TYR A 96 30.52 -11.19 -3.89
N GLN A 97 31.07 -10.61 -4.95
CA GLN A 97 31.86 -9.40 -4.86
C GLN A 97 30.97 -8.22 -5.23
N HIS A 98 30.76 -7.31 -4.29
CA HIS A 98 30.05 -6.05 -4.53
C HIS A 98 31.10 -4.95 -4.69
N TYR A 99 30.94 -4.08 -5.68
CA TYR A 99 31.91 -3.06 -6.08
C TYR A 99 33.32 -3.63 -6.33
N ILE A 100 33.60 -3.99 -7.59
CA ILE A 100 34.89 -4.55 -8.04
C ILE A 100 36.10 -3.74 -7.52
N SER A 101 35.94 -2.42 -7.33
CA SER A 101 36.95 -1.51 -6.79
C SER A 101 37.37 -1.76 -5.33
N TYR A 102 36.53 -2.40 -4.52
CA TYR A 102 36.83 -2.66 -3.11
C TYR A 102 37.36 -4.08 -2.85
N GLY A 103 37.17 -5.03 -3.78
CA GLY A 103 37.72 -6.40 -3.67
C GLY A 103 37.18 -7.24 -2.50
N LYS A 104 36.16 -6.77 -1.78
CA LYS A 104 35.64 -7.41 -0.56
C LYS A 104 34.53 -8.41 -0.87
N LYS A 105 34.58 -9.57 -0.21
CA LYS A 105 33.56 -10.62 -0.31
C LYS A 105 32.38 -10.27 0.60
N ASN A 106 31.19 -10.25 -0.01
CA ASN A 106 29.91 -10.01 0.64
C ASN A 106 29.05 -11.26 0.57
N PHE A 107 27.98 -11.29 1.36
CA PHE A 107 26.99 -12.36 1.32
C PHE A 107 25.59 -11.81 1.62
N PHE A 108 24.55 -12.55 1.21
CA PHE A 108 23.16 -12.25 1.58
C PHE A 108 22.87 -12.83 2.96
N GLY A 109 22.47 -12.00 3.91
CA GLY A 109 22.16 -12.44 5.28
C GLY A 109 20.89 -13.28 5.37
N SER A 110 20.96 -14.41 6.08
CA SER A 110 19.77 -15.18 6.45
C SER A 110 19.16 -14.55 7.69
N PHE A 111 17.96 -13.99 7.59
CA PHE A 111 17.26 -13.44 8.76
C PHE A 111 16.78 -14.52 9.74
N ALA A 112 16.87 -15.80 9.38
CA ALA A 112 16.74 -16.91 10.32
C ALA A 112 17.97 -17.09 11.23
N ALA A 113 19.11 -16.48 10.87
CA ALA A 113 20.34 -16.54 11.64
C ALA A 113 20.35 -15.52 12.81
N PRO A 114 20.52 -15.97 14.07
CA PRO A 114 20.58 -15.04 15.20
C PRO A 114 21.74 -14.04 15.12
N GLY A 115 22.89 -14.45 14.58
CA GLY A 115 24.05 -13.59 14.38
C GLY A 115 23.78 -12.45 13.39
N TRP A 116 22.95 -12.69 12.37
CA TRP A 116 22.53 -11.66 11.43
C TRP A 116 21.69 -10.57 12.11
N LEU A 117 20.69 -10.98 12.90
CA LEU A 117 19.90 -10.02 13.68
C LEU A 117 20.78 -9.21 14.65
N HIS A 118 21.74 -9.86 15.31
CA HIS A 118 22.66 -9.17 16.21
C HIS A 118 23.51 -8.14 15.45
N TYR A 119 24.01 -8.48 14.27
CA TYR A 119 24.77 -7.57 13.42
C TYR A 119 23.97 -6.31 13.04
N ILE A 120 22.73 -6.46 12.58
CA ILE A 120 21.86 -5.31 12.25
C ILE A 120 21.55 -4.46 13.48
N LYS A 121 21.36 -5.08 14.65
CA LYS A 121 21.20 -4.35 15.93
C LYS A 121 22.43 -3.54 16.29
N THR A 122 23.63 -4.10 16.13
CA THR A 122 24.89 -3.39 16.36
C THR A 122 25.03 -2.17 15.46
N ILE A 123 24.65 -2.28 14.18
CA ILE A 123 24.61 -1.13 13.26
C ILE A 123 23.65 -0.06 13.76
N ALA A 124 22.42 -0.44 14.13
CA ALA A 124 21.43 0.50 14.66
C ALA A 124 21.90 1.20 15.94
N GLU A 125 22.60 0.50 16.84
CA GLU A 125 23.19 1.07 18.05
C GLU A 125 24.27 2.11 17.74
N ILE A 126 25.20 1.77 16.83
CA ILE A 126 26.25 2.70 16.39
C ILE A 126 25.64 3.97 15.80
N LEU A 127 24.70 3.81 14.86
CA LEU A 127 24.05 4.93 14.18
C LEU A 127 23.20 5.77 15.15
N ARG A 128 22.52 5.15 16.12
CA ARG A 128 21.87 5.92 17.18
C ARG A 128 22.88 6.73 17.99
N GLY A 129 24.05 6.16 18.27
CA GLY A 129 25.17 6.84 18.92
C GLY A 129 25.67 8.07 18.16
N TYR A 130 25.47 8.14 16.83
CA TYR A 130 25.77 9.33 16.02
C TYR A 130 24.66 10.38 16.04
N GLY A 131 23.53 10.11 16.68
CA GLY A 131 22.46 11.06 16.95
C GLY A 131 21.26 11.00 16.01
N PHE A 132 21.16 10.02 15.10
CA PHE A 132 19.99 9.86 14.23
C PHE A 132 18.69 9.69 15.01
N ASP A 133 17.65 10.44 14.64
CA ASP A 133 16.35 10.45 15.32
C ASP A 133 15.46 9.29 14.89
N TRP A 134 15.46 8.98 13.59
CA TRP A 134 14.58 8.00 12.96
C TRP A 134 15.42 6.90 12.28
N VAL A 135 14.87 5.69 12.20
CA VAL A 135 15.50 4.56 11.50
C VAL A 135 14.51 3.89 10.55
N VAL A 136 14.99 3.43 9.40
CA VAL A 136 14.23 2.59 8.48
C VAL A 136 15.01 1.31 8.22
N PHE A 137 14.36 0.17 8.39
CA PHE A 137 14.95 -1.12 8.05
C PHE A 137 14.42 -1.58 6.71
N GLU A 138 15.31 -1.74 5.75
CA GLU A 138 14.99 -2.33 4.45
C GLU A 138 14.78 -3.83 4.56
N GLU A 139 13.82 -4.38 3.79
CA GLU A 139 13.55 -5.81 3.66
C GLU A 139 14.81 -6.62 3.31
N PRO A 140 15.20 -7.63 4.11
CA PRO A 140 16.25 -8.55 3.70
C PRO A 140 15.74 -9.38 2.52
N MET A 141 16.42 -9.30 1.39
CA MET A 141 16.05 -10.10 0.21
C MET A 141 16.38 -11.58 0.43
N PHE A 142 15.46 -12.47 0.06
CA PHE A 142 15.79 -13.87 -0.17
C PHE A 142 16.38 -14.04 -1.56
N LYS A 143 17.59 -14.58 -1.68
CA LYS A 143 18.13 -14.92 -2.99
C LYS A 143 17.57 -16.24 -3.51
N PHE A 144 17.24 -17.17 -2.60
CA PHE A 144 16.71 -18.49 -2.94
C PHE A 144 15.37 -18.74 -2.28
N ASP A 145 14.45 -19.26 -3.08
CA ASP A 145 13.14 -19.65 -2.58
C ASP A 145 13.22 -20.87 -1.65
N ILE A 146 14.06 -21.84 -2.01
CA ILE A 146 14.35 -23.02 -1.19
C ILE A 146 15.86 -23.00 -0.94
N PRO A 147 16.29 -22.53 0.24
CA PRO A 147 17.71 -22.56 0.57
C PRO A 147 18.14 -23.98 0.93
N GLY A 148 19.43 -24.28 0.78
CA GLY A 148 19.98 -25.59 1.12
C GLY A 148 19.82 -25.97 2.59
N THR A 149 19.96 -27.26 2.89
CA THR A 149 19.93 -27.85 4.25
C THR A 149 20.96 -27.30 5.25
N LYS A 150 21.97 -26.54 4.80
CA LYS A 150 22.90 -25.82 5.69
C LYS A 150 22.39 -24.43 6.12
N ASP A 151 21.32 -23.93 5.51
CA ASP A 151 20.69 -22.66 5.91
C ASP A 151 19.98 -22.78 7.25
N LYS A 152 19.92 -21.67 8.01
CA LYS A 152 19.21 -21.62 9.29
C LYS A 152 17.71 -21.87 9.17
N LEU A 153 17.13 -21.66 8.00
CA LEU A 153 15.75 -22.08 7.73
C LEU A 153 15.54 -23.60 7.82
N PHE A 154 16.54 -24.42 7.48
CA PHE A 154 16.42 -25.87 7.55
C PHE A 154 16.24 -26.38 8.99
N GLU A 155 17.09 -25.91 9.90
CA GLU A 155 17.00 -26.25 11.33
C GLU A 155 15.63 -25.84 11.89
N ARG A 156 15.21 -24.60 11.61
CA ARG A 156 13.90 -24.06 12.02
C ARG A 156 12.73 -24.85 11.44
N PHE A 157 12.84 -25.29 10.19
CA PHE A 157 11.82 -26.10 9.55
C PHE A 157 11.68 -27.46 10.21
N ARG A 158 12.81 -28.13 10.50
CA ARG A 158 12.80 -29.43 11.20
C ARG A 158 12.28 -29.32 12.63
N GLU A 159 12.53 -28.20 13.29
CA GLU A 159 11.96 -27.92 14.62
C GLU A 159 10.45 -27.71 14.56
N ALA A 160 9.97 -26.90 13.60
CA ALA A 160 8.55 -26.56 13.46
C ALA A 160 7.70 -27.71 12.89
N PHE A 161 8.29 -28.53 12.00
CA PHE A 161 7.63 -29.59 11.25
C PHE A 161 8.49 -30.86 11.23
N PRO A 162 8.66 -31.54 12.38
CA PRO A 162 9.59 -32.67 12.52
C PRO A 162 9.25 -33.87 11.64
N ASP A 163 7.97 -34.02 11.27
CA ASP A 163 7.47 -35.14 10.47
C ASP A 163 7.51 -34.87 8.96
N LEU A 164 7.86 -33.64 8.54
CA LEU A 164 7.91 -33.26 7.13
C LEU A 164 9.36 -33.19 6.65
N PRO A 165 9.71 -33.79 5.50
CA PRO A 165 11.03 -33.60 4.91
C PRO A 165 11.16 -32.18 4.37
N TYR A 166 12.33 -31.58 4.53
CA TYR A 166 12.61 -30.26 3.99
C TYR A 166 12.49 -30.27 2.45
N PRO A 167 11.78 -29.30 1.83
CA PRO A 167 11.56 -29.30 0.39
C PRO A 167 12.89 -29.10 -0.37
N THR A 168 13.06 -29.77 -1.50
CA THR A 168 14.26 -29.66 -2.35
C THR A 168 13.99 -28.99 -3.70
N HIS A 169 12.72 -28.79 -4.06
CA HIS A 169 12.27 -28.21 -5.32
C HIS A 169 11.01 -27.38 -5.11
N GLN A 170 10.83 -26.35 -5.95
CA GLN A 170 9.64 -25.48 -5.98
C GLN A 170 8.48 -26.25 -6.60
N SER A 171 7.95 -27.22 -5.86
CA SER A 171 6.76 -27.97 -6.23
C SER A 171 5.69 -27.68 -5.20
N GLU A 172 4.47 -27.44 -5.67
CA GLU A 172 3.29 -27.30 -4.83
C GLU A 172 3.07 -28.57 -4.00
N SER A 173 3.62 -28.56 -2.78
CA SER A 173 3.65 -29.65 -1.81
C SER A 173 3.46 -29.08 -0.42
N GLU A 174 2.96 -29.89 0.52
CA GLU A 174 2.78 -29.45 1.91
C GLU A 174 4.07 -28.86 2.48
N ASN A 175 5.20 -29.55 2.30
CA ASN A 175 6.51 -29.14 2.81
C ASN A 175 6.94 -27.77 2.28
N TYR A 176 6.72 -27.51 0.98
CA TYR A 176 7.04 -26.23 0.37
C TYR A 176 6.20 -25.09 0.97
N TYR A 177 4.89 -25.29 1.13
CA TYR A 177 4.02 -24.26 1.71
C TYR A 177 4.35 -23.98 3.17
N ARG A 178 4.66 -25.03 3.95
CA ARG A 178 5.13 -24.88 5.33
C ARG A 178 6.43 -24.11 5.42
N LEU A 179 7.33 -24.26 4.44
CA LEU A 179 8.55 -23.45 4.36
C LEU A 179 8.22 -21.98 4.08
N GLN A 180 7.30 -21.68 3.16
CA GLN A 180 6.89 -20.29 2.88
C GLN A 180 6.21 -19.64 4.09
N GLU A 181 5.32 -20.37 4.77
CA GLU A 181 4.70 -19.93 6.03
C GLU A 181 5.76 -19.64 7.10
N LEU A 182 6.74 -20.53 7.27
CA LEU A 182 7.84 -20.34 8.21
C LEU A 182 8.70 -19.13 7.85
N LYS A 183 9.09 -18.95 6.58
CA LYS A 183 9.84 -17.79 6.09
C LYS A 183 9.13 -16.48 6.45
N SER A 184 7.83 -16.41 6.15
CA SER A 184 6.97 -15.28 6.47
C SER A 184 6.96 -14.97 7.98
N ASN A 185 6.78 -15.98 8.83
CA ASN A 185 6.74 -15.82 10.28
C ASN A 185 8.10 -15.39 10.86
N ILE A 186 9.21 -15.95 10.37
CA ILE A 186 10.56 -15.56 10.82
C ILE A 186 10.87 -14.13 10.39
N LEU A 187 10.45 -13.70 9.18
CA LEU A 187 10.63 -12.32 8.72
C LEU A 187 9.89 -11.32 9.62
N VAL A 188 8.63 -11.62 9.96
CA VAL A 188 7.82 -10.80 10.87
C VAL A 188 8.46 -10.72 12.26
N ASP A 189 8.95 -11.84 12.80
CA ASP A 189 9.65 -11.86 14.09
C ASP A 189 10.96 -11.06 14.05
N PHE A 190 11.74 -11.19 12.97
CA PHE A 190 12.96 -10.43 12.75
C PHE A 190 12.68 -8.92 12.81
N TYR A 191 11.66 -8.45 12.10
CA TYR A 191 11.25 -7.05 12.11
C TYR A 191 10.70 -6.57 13.44
N ARG A 192 9.85 -7.37 14.08
CA ARG A 192 9.35 -7.09 15.43
C ARG A 192 10.52 -6.85 16.39
N ARG A 193 11.51 -7.74 16.38
CA ARG A 193 12.69 -7.66 17.26
C ARG A 193 13.64 -6.51 16.93
N LEU A 194 13.68 -6.06 15.67
CA LEU A 194 14.43 -4.86 15.26
C LEU A 194 13.70 -3.59 15.71
N ALA A 195 12.40 -3.48 15.43
CA ALA A 195 11.60 -2.32 15.80
C ALA A 195 11.56 -2.12 17.32
N GLU A 196 11.29 -3.18 18.10
CA GLU A 196 11.35 -3.15 19.57
C GLU A 196 12.71 -2.69 20.09
N PHE A 197 13.80 -3.12 19.42
CA PHE A 197 15.15 -2.73 19.81
C PHE A 197 15.45 -1.27 19.47
N ALA A 198 15.06 -0.81 18.28
CA ALA A 198 15.21 0.58 17.88
C ALA A 198 14.47 1.53 18.84
N ARG A 199 13.28 1.15 19.31
CA ARG A 199 12.57 1.89 20.36
C ARG A 199 13.34 1.95 21.67
N LYS A 200 13.88 0.82 22.13
CA LYS A 200 14.71 0.77 23.35
C LYS A 200 15.97 1.63 23.25
N LEU A 201 16.55 1.76 22.06
CA LEU A 201 17.68 2.66 21.79
C LEU A 201 17.28 4.15 21.78
N GLY A 202 15.99 4.47 21.73
CA GLY A 202 15.49 5.85 21.72
C GLY A 202 15.34 6.47 20.34
N PHE A 203 15.19 5.65 19.27
CA PHE A 203 14.70 6.17 17.99
C PHE A 203 13.25 6.65 18.14
N GLN A 204 12.97 7.86 17.70
CA GLN A 204 11.65 8.50 17.77
C GLN A 204 10.65 7.89 16.78
N LYS A 205 11.15 7.40 15.63
CA LYS A 205 10.35 6.70 14.63
C LYS A 205 11.13 5.54 14.02
N CYS A 206 10.41 4.46 13.72
CA CYS A 206 10.90 3.26 13.06
C CYS A 206 10.06 2.95 11.82
N GLY A 207 10.66 2.92 10.64
CA GLY A 207 10.03 2.52 9.40
C GLY A 207 10.51 1.16 8.90
N ILE A 208 9.74 0.57 7.99
CA ILE A 208 10.15 -0.59 7.20
C ILE A 208 10.02 -0.23 5.72
N MET A 209 11.02 -0.57 4.92
CA MET A 209 10.95 -0.51 3.46
C MET A 209 10.80 -1.93 2.91
N PRO A 210 9.58 -2.43 2.66
CA PRO A 210 9.38 -3.69 1.96
C PRO A 210 9.90 -3.60 0.53
N TRP A 211 10.49 -4.69 0.05
CA TRP A 211 10.84 -4.89 -1.36
C TRP A 211 9.68 -5.54 -2.12
N PHE A 212 8.97 -6.46 -1.48
CA PHE A 212 8.00 -7.31 -2.15
C PHE A 212 6.55 -6.94 -1.83
N PHE A 213 5.96 -6.02 -2.59
CA PHE A 213 4.52 -6.07 -2.87
C PHE A 213 4.30 -6.87 -4.15
N VAL A 214 3.15 -7.52 -4.38
CA VAL A 214 2.88 -8.18 -5.67
C VAL A 214 1.67 -7.55 -6.33
N PRO A 215 1.83 -7.00 -7.55
CA PRO A 215 3.08 -6.88 -8.31
C PRO A 215 3.96 -5.81 -7.66
N THR A 216 5.26 -6.11 -7.58
CA THR A 216 6.30 -5.11 -7.39
C THR A 216 6.83 -4.83 -8.79
N HIS A 217 7.15 -3.57 -9.08
CA HIS A 217 7.82 -3.17 -10.33
C HIS A 217 9.32 -3.49 -10.33
N GLU A 218 9.84 -4.05 -9.25
CA GLU A 218 11.25 -4.34 -9.13
C GLU A 218 11.66 -5.51 -10.04
N ASN A 219 12.82 -5.37 -10.72
CA ASN A 219 13.50 -6.47 -11.40
C ASN A 219 14.16 -7.42 -10.40
N THR A 220 13.35 -7.97 -9.50
CA THR A 220 13.79 -8.97 -8.55
C THR A 220 13.82 -10.35 -9.23
N PRO A 221 14.84 -11.19 -8.99
CA PRO A 221 14.88 -12.53 -9.57
C PRO A 221 13.58 -13.28 -9.30
N MET A 222 13.05 -14.03 -10.26
CA MET A 222 11.76 -14.73 -10.13
C MET A 222 11.70 -15.61 -8.86
N GLU A 223 12.84 -16.13 -8.42
CA GLU A 223 13.00 -16.92 -7.20
C GLU A 223 12.66 -16.15 -5.92
N THR A 224 12.69 -14.82 -5.96
CA THR A 224 12.39 -13.94 -4.82
C THR A 224 10.90 -13.60 -4.73
N TRP A 225 10.16 -13.65 -5.84
CA TRP A 225 8.72 -13.33 -5.90
C TRP A 225 7.86 -14.33 -5.11
N ASN A 226 8.34 -15.56 -4.95
CA ASN A 226 7.65 -16.63 -4.22
C ASN A 226 7.82 -16.52 -2.70
N SER A 227 8.83 -15.77 -2.25
CA SER A 227 9.06 -15.48 -0.84
C SER A 227 8.29 -14.21 -0.45
N CYS A 228 6.97 -14.30 -0.42
CA CYS A 228 6.12 -13.11 -0.23
C CYS A 228 6.38 -12.43 1.14
N CYS A 229 6.68 -11.14 1.10
CA CYS A 229 6.68 -10.27 2.27
C CYS A 229 5.24 -10.13 2.78
N PRO A 230 4.92 -10.54 4.02
CA PRO A 230 3.58 -10.37 4.57
C PRO A 230 3.40 -8.90 5.00
N ILE A 231 3.31 -7.96 4.04
CA ILE A 231 3.32 -6.52 4.31
C ILE A 231 2.25 -6.13 5.34
N SER A 232 1.11 -6.81 5.34
CA SER A 232 0.07 -6.54 6.31
C SER A 232 0.46 -6.89 7.74
N LYS A 233 1.14 -8.03 7.96
CA LYS A 233 1.66 -8.39 9.29
C LYS A 233 2.73 -7.40 9.74
N LEU A 234 3.62 -6.97 8.84
CA LEU A 234 4.64 -5.96 9.15
C LEU A 234 4.03 -4.59 9.46
N ALA A 235 3.05 -4.16 8.66
CA ALA A 235 2.32 -2.93 8.83
C ALA A 235 1.47 -2.93 10.12
N PHE A 236 1.23 -4.05 10.79
CA PHE A 236 0.54 -4.08 12.08
C PHE A 236 1.44 -4.24 13.30
N LEU A 237 2.76 -4.37 13.12
CA LEU A 237 3.70 -4.35 14.25
C LEU A 237 3.60 -3.03 15.04
N PRO A 238 3.43 -3.05 16.38
CA PRO A 238 3.21 -1.83 17.18
C PRO A 238 4.34 -0.80 17.09
N ASP A 239 5.59 -1.27 17.04
CA ASP A 239 6.76 -0.40 17.08
C ASP A 239 7.17 0.15 15.71
N VAL A 240 6.48 -0.26 14.64
CA VAL A 240 6.68 0.29 13.29
C VAL A 240 5.73 1.47 13.10
N ASP A 241 6.26 2.66 12.85
CA ASP A 241 5.45 3.88 12.67
C ASP A 241 4.96 4.09 11.24
N PHE A 242 5.76 3.73 10.24
CA PHE A 242 5.46 4.01 8.84
C PHE A 242 6.07 2.97 7.90
N ILE A 243 5.56 2.93 6.67
CA ILE A 243 6.06 2.08 5.59
C ILE A 243 6.67 2.95 4.49
N VAL A 244 7.82 2.54 3.96
CA VAL A 244 8.44 3.18 2.79
C VAL A 244 8.15 2.33 1.57
N VAL A 245 7.32 2.84 0.65
CA VAL A 245 6.92 2.17 -0.59
C VAL A 245 7.94 2.52 -1.67
N ARG A 246 8.81 1.58 -2.05
CA ARG A 246 9.78 1.86 -3.12
C ARG A 246 9.12 1.70 -4.49
N MET A 247 8.88 2.82 -5.18
CA MET A 247 8.46 2.78 -6.58
C MET A 247 9.70 2.97 -7.46
N GLN A 248 9.88 2.06 -8.42
CA GLN A 248 10.96 2.12 -9.41
C GLN A 248 10.35 2.32 -10.79
N PRO A 249 9.93 3.56 -11.15
CA PRO A 249 9.45 3.83 -12.50
C PRO A 249 10.54 3.55 -13.56
N ASP A 250 11.82 3.62 -13.17
CA ASP A 250 12.98 3.28 -13.98
C ASP A 250 13.08 1.79 -14.34
N ASN A 251 12.42 0.90 -13.59
CA ASN A 251 12.42 -0.54 -13.88
C ASN A 251 11.42 -1.00 -14.93
N VAL A 252 10.63 -0.10 -15.51
CA VAL A 252 9.69 -0.44 -16.60
C VAL A 252 10.41 -0.80 -17.91
N HIS A 253 11.72 -0.53 -18.01
CA HIS A 253 12.56 -1.06 -19.09
C HIS A 253 12.93 -2.55 -18.93
N ALA A 254 12.67 -3.17 -17.76
CA ALA A 254 12.78 -4.60 -17.59
C ALA A 254 11.49 -5.27 -18.11
N GLU A 255 11.57 -5.94 -19.25
CA GLU A 255 10.47 -6.66 -19.94
C GLU A 255 9.72 -7.72 -19.08
N ALA A 256 10.07 -7.89 -17.80
CA ALA A 256 9.74 -9.05 -16.98
C ALA A 256 8.29 -9.11 -16.46
N ILE A 257 7.56 -7.99 -16.37
CA ILE A 257 6.36 -7.97 -15.50
C ILE A 257 5.03 -7.90 -16.27
N ILE A 258 4.97 -7.44 -17.52
CA ILE A 258 3.68 -7.43 -18.25
C ILE A 258 3.89 -7.73 -19.72
N GLY A 259 3.52 -8.95 -20.13
CA GLY A 259 3.44 -9.38 -21.54
C GLY A 259 2.37 -8.66 -22.37
N SER A 260 2.10 -7.38 -22.07
CA SER A 260 1.14 -6.51 -22.78
C SER A 260 1.77 -5.16 -23.14
N GLY A 261 3.02 -5.16 -23.66
CA GLY A 261 3.62 -4.03 -24.37
C GLY A 261 3.58 -2.67 -23.66
N GLY A 262 3.78 -2.63 -22.34
CA GLY A 262 3.42 -1.47 -21.54
C GLY A 262 4.60 -0.74 -20.91
N GLU A 263 5.20 0.20 -21.64
CA GLU A 263 6.02 1.26 -21.04
C GLU A 263 5.19 2.24 -20.15
N GLN A 264 3.88 2.07 -19.90
CA GLN A 264 2.99 3.22 -19.56
C GLN A 264 1.77 2.94 -18.66
N MET A 265 1.87 2.18 -17.56
CA MET A 265 0.73 1.98 -16.63
C MET A 265 0.92 2.64 -15.24
N PRO A 266 0.82 3.98 -15.12
CA PRO A 266 0.91 4.68 -13.83
C PRO A 266 -0.16 4.20 -12.81
N GLN A 267 -1.23 3.56 -13.27
CA GLN A 267 -2.26 2.93 -12.43
C GLN A 267 -1.68 1.89 -11.45
N ILE A 268 -0.60 1.19 -11.81
CA ILE A 268 0.00 0.21 -10.90
C ILE A 268 0.64 0.90 -9.70
N SER A 269 1.32 2.03 -9.88
CA SER A 269 1.85 2.82 -8.74
C SER A 269 0.74 3.32 -7.83
N TYR A 270 -0.44 3.67 -8.37
CA TYR A 270 -1.61 3.99 -7.55
C TYR A 270 -2.04 2.77 -6.71
N LEU A 271 -2.16 1.59 -7.32
CA LEU A 271 -2.60 0.36 -6.64
C LEU A 271 -1.60 -0.13 -5.59
N GLU A 272 -0.30 -0.08 -5.89
CA GLU A 272 0.77 -0.46 -4.97
C GLU A 272 0.76 0.41 -3.71
N ASN A 273 0.71 1.74 -3.87
CA ASN A 273 0.62 2.65 -2.73
C ASN A 273 -0.66 2.47 -1.94
N LEU A 274 -1.79 2.26 -2.62
CA LEU A 274 -3.07 2.01 -1.98
C LEU A 274 -3.04 0.72 -1.15
N ALA A 275 -2.40 -0.33 -1.65
CA ALA A 275 -2.28 -1.60 -0.95
C ALA A 275 -1.35 -1.56 0.27
N GLN A 276 -0.33 -0.70 0.26
CA GLN A 276 0.51 -0.50 1.44
C GLN A 276 -0.12 0.44 2.47
N ASN A 277 -1.23 1.10 2.15
CA ASN A 277 -1.92 2.05 3.03
C ASN A 277 -2.88 1.34 4.00
N LEU A 278 -2.33 0.46 4.84
CA LEU A 278 -3.06 -0.36 5.83
C LEU A 278 -3.28 0.39 7.16
N GLY A 279 -3.69 1.65 7.08
CA GLY A 279 -3.87 2.50 8.25
C GLY A 279 -2.55 2.85 8.97
N LYS A 280 -1.42 2.86 8.24
CA LYS A 280 -0.16 3.48 8.66
C LYS A 280 0.26 4.55 7.65
N PRO A 281 0.95 5.61 8.09
CA PRO A 281 1.62 6.53 7.18
C PRO A 281 2.53 5.77 6.21
N ILE A 282 2.40 6.11 4.93
CA ILE A 282 3.29 5.59 3.89
C ILE A 282 4.10 6.74 3.27
N ILE A 283 5.34 6.45 2.91
CA ILE A 283 6.24 7.36 2.18
C ILE A 283 6.61 6.67 0.86
N SER A 284 6.24 7.25 -0.27
CA SER A 284 6.54 6.66 -1.57
C SER A 284 7.89 7.15 -2.10
N VAL A 285 8.75 6.25 -2.56
CA VAL A 285 10.01 6.60 -3.25
C VAL A 285 9.72 6.67 -4.73
N ASN A 286 10.06 7.77 -5.39
CA ASN A 286 9.92 7.98 -6.83
C ASN A 286 11.22 8.59 -7.38
N ASN A 287 12.02 7.77 -8.08
CA ASN A 287 13.32 8.23 -8.57
C ASN A 287 13.16 8.97 -9.91
N PRO A 288 13.69 10.21 -10.06
CA PRO A 288 13.69 10.88 -11.35
C PRO A 288 14.76 10.32 -12.30
N THR A 289 15.69 9.52 -11.79
CA THR A 289 16.81 8.94 -12.53
C THR A 289 16.78 7.42 -12.47
N ASP A 290 17.17 6.77 -13.55
CA ASP A 290 17.40 5.33 -13.64
C ASP A 290 18.67 4.93 -12.88
N GLU A 291 18.50 4.09 -11.86
CA GLU A 291 19.58 3.59 -11.02
C GLU A 291 20.37 2.42 -11.64
N HIS A 292 19.84 1.80 -12.70
CA HIS A 292 20.38 0.61 -13.34
C HIS A 292 21.32 0.92 -14.52
N ILE A 293 21.32 2.17 -14.99
CA ILE A 293 22.33 2.68 -15.95
C ILE A 293 23.63 2.98 -15.17
N LEU A 294 24.33 1.92 -14.80
CA LEU A 294 25.62 1.97 -14.12
C LEU A 294 26.74 2.24 -15.13
N ASN A 295 27.29 3.46 -15.10
CA ASN A 295 28.63 3.79 -15.65
C ASN A 295 28.90 3.29 -17.09
N SER A 296 28.13 3.71 -18.08
CA SER A 296 28.73 3.80 -19.42
C SER A 296 29.08 5.26 -19.68
N ALA A 297 30.32 5.52 -20.12
CA ALA A 297 30.69 6.83 -20.66
C ALA A 297 29.83 7.23 -21.87
N ASP A 298 28.99 6.31 -22.36
CA ASP A 298 28.22 6.37 -23.60
C ASP A 298 26.73 6.72 -23.38
N THR A 299 26.21 6.70 -22.15
CA THR A 299 24.83 7.12 -21.81
C THR A 299 24.82 8.25 -20.78
N PRO A 300 25.07 9.51 -21.20
CA PRO A 300 25.15 10.67 -20.30
C PRO A 300 23.82 11.14 -19.70
N ASN A 301 22.70 10.52 -20.06
CA ASN A 301 21.35 10.83 -19.54
C ASN A 301 20.69 9.59 -18.95
N ASN A 302 20.76 9.45 -17.63
CA ASN A 302 19.96 8.51 -16.85
C ASN A 302 18.69 9.17 -16.28
N LEU A 303 18.38 10.42 -16.65
CA LEU A 303 17.15 11.09 -16.23
C LEU A 303 15.95 10.53 -17.01
N LEU A 304 14.88 10.16 -16.31
CA LEU A 304 13.65 9.72 -16.93
C LEU A 304 12.98 10.88 -17.71
N PRO A 305 12.18 10.59 -18.76
CA PRO A 305 11.35 11.61 -19.38
C PRO A 305 10.37 12.22 -18.37
N PHE A 306 10.19 13.54 -18.41
CA PHE A 306 9.37 14.26 -17.43
C PHE A 306 7.92 13.78 -17.41
N GLU A 307 7.31 13.59 -18.57
CA GLU A 307 5.92 13.14 -18.70
C GLU A 307 5.74 11.75 -18.07
N PHE A 308 6.69 10.85 -18.31
CA PHE A 308 6.69 9.52 -17.71
C PHE A 308 6.79 9.60 -16.18
N PHE A 309 7.78 10.32 -15.66
CA PHE A 309 7.93 10.53 -14.23
C PHE A 309 6.70 11.20 -13.59
N ALA A 310 6.13 12.20 -14.25
CA ALA A 310 4.98 12.96 -13.76
C ALA A 310 3.75 12.08 -13.63
N ARG A 311 3.48 11.19 -14.60
CA ARG A 311 2.37 10.23 -14.55
C ARG A 311 2.46 9.32 -13.33
N PHE A 312 3.64 8.78 -13.05
CA PHE A 312 3.87 7.90 -11.89
C PHE A 312 3.78 8.66 -10.57
N ALA A 313 4.39 9.86 -10.50
CA ALA A 313 4.30 10.73 -9.33
C ALA A 313 2.84 11.09 -9.00
N LEU A 314 2.06 11.49 -10.01
CA LEU A 314 0.67 11.90 -9.83
C LEU A 314 -0.26 10.74 -9.49
N ALA A 315 -0.01 9.56 -10.06
CA ALA A 315 -0.75 8.35 -9.73
C ALA A 315 -0.48 7.90 -8.30
N ALA A 316 0.78 7.87 -7.89
CA ALA A 316 1.13 7.60 -6.50
C ALA A 316 0.52 8.66 -5.56
N ALA A 317 0.50 9.94 -5.94
CA ALA A 317 -0.07 11.01 -5.12
C ALA A 317 -1.57 10.82 -4.94
N ALA A 318 -2.27 10.36 -5.99
CA ALA A 318 -3.69 10.04 -5.90
C ALA A 318 -3.97 8.93 -4.87
N ALA A 319 -3.04 8.02 -4.59
CA ALA A 319 -3.19 7.00 -3.55
C ALA A 319 -3.02 7.56 -2.12
N ALA A 320 -2.80 8.87 -1.98
CA ALA A 320 -2.72 9.58 -0.71
C ALA A 320 -1.59 9.09 0.23
N PRO A 321 -0.34 8.93 -0.25
CA PRO A 321 0.78 8.75 0.67
C PRO A 321 0.94 10.00 1.55
N CYS A 322 1.55 9.84 2.72
CA CYS A 322 1.83 10.98 3.60
C CYS A 322 2.96 11.86 3.03
N GLY A 323 3.76 11.31 2.11
CA GLY A 323 4.83 12.03 1.42
C GLY A 323 5.50 11.19 0.35
N MET A 324 6.33 11.86 -0.45
CA MET A 324 7.12 11.27 -1.52
C MET A 324 8.59 11.60 -1.36
N SER A 325 9.41 10.75 -1.96
CA SER A 325 10.85 10.87 -1.94
C SER A 325 11.51 10.45 -3.24
N ARG A 326 12.84 10.55 -3.32
CA ARG A 326 13.71 10.17 -4.46
C ARG A 326 15.07 9.71 -3.94
N HIS A 327 15.89 9.01 -4.73
CA HIS A 327 17.31 8.84 -4.39
C HIS A 327 18.10 10.13 -4.69
N TRP A 328 19.08 10.51 -3.87
CA TRP A 328 19.99 11.62 -4.18
C TRP A 328 21.38 11.10 -4.50
N TYR A 329 21.80 11.34 -5.74
CA TYR A 329 23.03 10.80 -6.28
C TYR A 329 24.15 11.82 -6.44
N GLY A 330 23.90 13.11 -6.19
CA GLY A 330 24.91 14.17 -6.21
C GLY A 330 25.60 14.36 -7.57
N LYS A 331 24.97 13.96 -8.68
CA LYS A 331 25.53 14.09 -10.04
C LYS A 331 24.65 14.87 -11.02
N ASP A 332 23.36 15.02 -10.73
CA ASP A 332 22.37 15.56 -11.67
C ASP A 332 21.90 16.99 -11.34
N TYR A 333 22.83 17.82 -10.86
CA TYR A 333 22.55 19.16 -10.34
C TYR A 333 21.80 20.05 -11.34
N GLY A 334 20.48 20.19 -11.15
CA GLY A 334 19.62 21.07 -11.92
C GLY A 334 19.07 20.48 -13.22
N ARG A 335 19.53 19.30 -13.66
CA ARG A 335 18.96 18.61 -14.84
C ARG A 335 17.55 18.11 -14.57
N ASP A 336 17.27 17.76 -13.32
CA ASP A 336 15.99 17.27 -12.83
C ASP A 336 15.06 18.38 -12.28
N ALA A 337 15.36 19.66 -12.52
CA ALA A 337 14.65 20.77 -11.88
C ALA A 337 13.12 20.73 -12.08
N ALA A 338 12.64 20.34 -13.27
CA ALA A 338 11.21 20.17 -13.55
C ALA A 338 10.59 19.03 -12.73
N HIS A 339 11.28 17.88 -12.65
CA HIS A 339 10.87 16.72 -11.87
C HIS A 339 10.77 17.09 -10.38
N MET A 340 11.76 17.81 -9.88
CA MET A 340 11.83 18.27 -8.49
C MET A 340 10.80 19.35 -8.16
N ALA A 341 10.45 20.21 -9.12
CA ALA A 341 9.38 21.18 -8.95
C ALA A 341 8.02 20.46 -8.74
N LEU A 342 7.73 19.44 -9.55
CA LEU A 342 6.53 18.61 -9.39
C LEU A 342 6.52 17.90 -8.02
N LEU A 343 7.60 17.21 -7.65
CA LEU A 343 7.68 16.53 -6.35
C LEU A 343 7.50 17.51 -5.19
N SER A 344 8.13 18.68 -5.24
CA SER A 344 8.00 19.72 -4.22
C SER A 344 6.54 20.18 -4.09
N GLU A 345 5.86 20.44 -5.20
CA GLU A 345 4.46 20.85 -5.20
C GLU A 345 3.53 19.78 -4.62
N VAL A 346 3.74 18.51 -5.00
CA VAL A 346 3.00 17.37 -4.46
C VAL A 346 3.27 17.20 -2.96
N ASN A 347 4.54 17.19 -2.55
CA ASN A 347 4.96 17.04 -1.15
C ASN A 347 4.51 18.18 -0.25
N GLN A 348 4.36 19.38 -0.80
CA GLN A 348 3.74 20.47 -0.09
C GLN A 348 2.29 20.18 0.27
N CYS A 349 1.61 19.20 -0.33
CA CYS A 349 0.20 18.84 -0.13
C CYS A 349 0.00 17.56 0.68
N LEU A 350 0.76 16.49 0.37
CA LEU A 350 0.58 15.13 0.89
C LEU A 350 0.48 14.99 2.43
N PRO A 351 1.25 15.74 3.25
CA PRO A 351 1.16 15.64 4.72
C PRO A 351 -0.21 15.95 5.33
N ARG A 352 -1.14 16.52 4.56
CA ARG A 352 -2.53 16.82 4.99
C ARG A 352 -3.46 15.62 4.90
N LEU A 353 -3.15 14.68 4.01
CA LEU A 353 -4.10 13.71 3.51
C LEU A 353 -4.49 12.71 4.61
N GLY A 354 -3.52 12.11 5.30
CA GLY A 354 -3.78 10.95 6.16
C GLY A 354 -4.15 9.72 5.33
N SER A 355 -4.67 8.68 5.96
CA SER A 355 -5.00 7.43 5.27
C SER A 355 -6.25 7.55 4.38
N PRO A 356 -6.28 6.86 3.22
CA PRO A 356 -7.45 6.73 2.39
C PRO A 356 -8.52 5.93 3.14
N ILE A 357 -9.78 6.23 2.83
CA ILE A 357 -10.94 5.56 3.44
C ILE A 357 -11.89 5.09 2.34
N SER A 358 -12.50 3.92 2.50
CA SER A 358 -13.57 3.47 1.60
C SER A 358 -14.53 2.49 2.28
N PRO A 359 -15.85 2.54 1.97
CA PRO A 359 -16.78 1.50 2.34
C PRO A 359 -16.50 0.16 1.64
N VAL A 360 -15.67 0.14 0.60
CA VAL A 360 -15.34 -1.05 -0.20
C VAL A 360 -13.87 -1.41 -0.02
N ALA A 361 -13.58 -2.69 0.19
CA ALA A 361 -12.23 -3.22 0.10
C ALA A 361 -12.17 -4.46 -0.81
N MET A 362 -11.16 -4.50 -1.66
CA MET A 362 -10.77 -5.68 -2.44
C MET A 362 -9.83 -6.53 -1.59
N ILE A 363 -10.03 -7.83 -1.60
CA ILE A 363 -9.18 -8.75 -0.85
C ILE A 363 -8.09 -9.31 -1.74
N PHE A 364 -6.85 -9.27 -1.26
CA PHE A 364 -5.68 -9.91 -1.86
C PHE A 364 -5.15 -11.00 -0.92
N SER A 365 -4.56 -12.07 -1.47
CA SER A 365 -4.03 -13.19 -0.68
C SER A 365 -2.64 -13.55 -1.18
N TYR A 366 -1.63 -13.40 -0.34
CA TYR A 366 -0.26 -13.81 -0.68
C TYR A 366 -0.14 -15.33 -0.75
N ALA A 367 -0.90 -16.05 0.08
CA ALA A 367 -0.99 -17.50 -0.01
C ALA A 367 -1.50 -17.98 -1.39
N ALA A 368 -2.25 -17.17 -2.14
CA ALA A 368 -2.62 -17.50 -3.51
C ALA A 368 -1.42 -17.50 -4.48
N MET A 369 -0.41 -16.66 -4.23
CA MET A 369 0.79 -16.57 -5.08
C MET A 369 1.68 -17.80 -4.89
N THR A 370 1.88 -18.23 -3.64
CA THR A 370 2.72 -19.39 -3.31
C THR A 370 2.10 -20.70 -3.80
N ARG A 371 0.76 -20.78 -3.88
CA ARG A 371 -0.01 -21.95 -4.33
C ARG A 371 -0.18 -22.10 -5.84
N ARG A 372 0.65 -21.46 -6.69
CA ARG A 372 0.45 -21.53 -8.15
C ARG A 372 1.61 -22.15 -8.95
N ILE A 373 2.69 -22.57 -8.30
CA ILE A 373 3.88 -23.09 -8.97
C ILE A 373 3.64 -24.51 -9.57
N PRO A 374 3.85 -24.70 -10.89
CA PRO A 374 4.75 -23.92 -11.74
C PRO A 374 4.08 -22.92 -12.70
N ARG A 375 2.78 -22.60 -12.56
CA ARG A 375 2.11 -21.61 -13.42
C ARG A 375 2.43 -20.16 -13.00
N PRO A 376 2.48 -19.22 -13.96
CA PRO A 376 2.93 -17.85 -13.68
C PRO A 376 1.92 -17.08 -12.81
N TRP A 377 2.45 -16.32 -11.85
CA TRP A 377 1.77 -15.35 -11.00
C TRP A 377 0.79 -14.43 -11.77
N THR A 378 1.10 -14.15 -13.04
CA THR A 378 0.34 -13.28 -13.94
C THR A 378 -1.13 -13.62 -13.99
N GLU A 379 -1.49 -14.89 -13.84
CA GLU A 379 -2.86 -15.32 -13.94
C GLU A 379 -3.69 -15.09 -12.67
N THR A 380 -3.11 -15.09 -11.46
CA THR A 380 -3.87 -14.76 -10.24
C THR A 380 -4.02 -13.25 -10.15
N TRP A 381 -2.97 -12.55 -10.56
CA TRP A 381 -2.98 -11.12 -10.72
C TRP A 381 -4.05 -10.64 -11.70
N LYS A 382 -4.25 -11.33 -12.84
CA LYS A 382 -5.29 -10.97 -13.84
C LYS A 382 -6.68 -10.79 -13.23
N SER A 383 -7.11 -11.69 -12.34
CA SER A 383 -8.44 -11.59 -11.71
C SER A 383 -8.54 -10.38 -10.79
N PHE A 384 -7.55 -10.18 -9.92
CA PHE A 384 -7.50 -9.03 -9.01
C PHE A 384 -7.39 -7.71 -9.79
N TRP A 385 -6.52 -7.66 -10.81
CA TRP A 385 -6.35 -6.51 -11.69
C TRP A 385 -7.62 -6.17 -12.44
N PHE A 386 -8.37 -7.16 -12.95
CA PHE A 386 -9.65 -6.92 -13.61
C PHE A 386 -10.66 -6.21 -12.70
N ILE A 387 -10.76 -6.64 -11.44
CA ILE A 387 -11.62 -6.01 -10.43
C ILE A 387 -11.13 -4.58 -10.13
N ALA A 388 -9.82 -4.41 -9.88
CA ALA A 388 -9.21 -3.12 -9.61
C ALA A 388 -9.41 -2.15 -10.79
N GLN A 389 -9.26 -2.63 -12.02
CA GLN A 389 -9.43 -1.85 -13.24
C GLN A 389 -10.84 -1.30 -13.37
N GLN A 390 -11.86 -2.16 -13.21
CA GLN A 390 -13.23 -1.70 -13.30
C GLN A 390 -13.60 -0.73 -12.19
N LEU A 391 -13.20 -1.02 -10.95
CA LEU A 391 -13.58 -0.20 -9.80
C LEU A 391 -12.81 1.12 -9.77
N LEU A 392 -11.47 1.05 -9.66
CA LEU A 392 -10.62 2.21 -9.39
C LEU A 392 -10.43 3.07 -10.64
N TYR A 393 -10.28 2.46 -11.82
CA TYR A 393 -9.87 3.19 -13.03
C TYR A 393 -11.04 3.51 -13.96
N GLU A 394 -11.92 2.57 -14.26
CA GLU A 394 -12.99 2.82 -15.23
C GLU A 394 -14.17 3.56 -14.57
N ASN A 395 -14.62 3.06 -13.41
CA ASN A 395 -15.83 3.57 -12.75
C ASN A 395 -15.56 4.50 -11.59
N LYS A 396 -14.29 4.74 -11.26
CA LYS A 396 -13.82 5.67 -10.21
C LYS A 396 -14.48 5.42 -8.85
N ILE A 397 -14.81 4.17 -8.54
CA ILE A 397 -15.30 3.70 -7.24
C ILE A 397 -14.09 3.47 -6.35
N PRO A 398 -13.89 4.25 -5.28
CA PRO A 398 -12.79 4.02 -4.36
C PRO A 398 -12.93 2.66 -3.70
N ALA A 399 -11.83 1.92 -3.63
CA ALA A 399 -11.74 0.71 -2.84
C ALA A 399 -10.39 0.71 -2.13
N LEU A 400 -10.33 0.16 -0.92
CA LEU A 400 -9.07 -0.19 -0.27
C LEU A 400 -8.62 -1.56 -0.75
N VAL A 401 -7.39 -1.94 -0.42
CA VAL A 401 -6.90 -3.31 -0.58
C VAL A 401 -6.58 -3.85 0.80
N PHE A 402 -7.26 -4.93 1.20
CA PHE A 402 -6.95 -5.66 2.42
C PHE A 402 -6.35 -7.02 2.09
N PHE A 403 -5.57 -7.54 3.03
CA PHE A 403 -4.91 -8.84 2.88
C PHE A 403 -5.66 -9.91 3.67
N ALA A 404 -5.87 -11.05 3.03
CA ALA A 404 -6.61 -12.19 3.56
C ALA A 404 -6.06 -12.70 4.89
N GLU A 405 -4.76 -12.56 5.12
CA GLU A 405 -4.03 -13.04 6.29
C GLU A 405 -4.06 -12.06 7.48
N SER A 406 -4.85 -10.98 7.41
CA SER A 406 -4.90 -9.91 8.41
C SER A 406 -6.16 -9.04 8.30
N LEU A 407 -7.30 -9.67 7.98
CA LEU A 407 -8.56 -8.96 7.74
C LEU A 407 -9.08 -8.35 9.04
N ALA A 408 -8.90 -9.04 10.17
CA ALA A 408 -9.36 -8.57 11.48
C ALA A 408 -8.74 -7.21 11.83
N GLU A 409 -7.42 -7.08 11.70
CA GLU A 409 -6.68 -5.84 11.97
C GLU A 409 -7.04 -4.75 10.97
N SER A 410 -7.17 -5.10 9.68
CA SER A 410 -7.54 -4.16 8.63
C SER A 410 -8.93 -3.54 8.90
N LEU A 411 -9.91 -4.38 9.23
CA LEU A 411 -11.28 -3.94 9.57
C LEU A 411 -11.33 -3.13 10.87
N ALA A 412 -10.45 -3.40 11.84
CA ALA A 412 -10.36 -2.63 13.06
C ALA A 412 -9.83 -1.21 12.81
N ARG A 413 -8.89 -1.04 11.86
CA ARG A 413 -8.35 0.27 11.45
C ARG A 413 -9.25 1.03 10.47
N HIS A 414 -10.10 0.31 9.74
CA HIS A 414 -11.01 0.86 8.74
C HIS A 414 -12.48 0.48 9.04
N PRO A 415 -13.05 0.98 10.15
CA PRO A 415 -14.42 0.65 10.56
C PRO A 415 -15.50 1.14 9.59
N GLU A 416 -15.15 2.09 8.71
CA GLU A 416 -16.01 2.57 7.62
C GLU A 416 -16.19 1.54 6.50
N THR A 417 -15.30 0.55 6.37
CA THR A 417 -15.42 -0.51 5.36
C THR A 417 -16.58 -1.44 5.70
N LYS A 418 -17.54 -1.52 4.78
CA LYS A 418 -18.76 -2.34 4.91
C LYS A 418 -18.86 -3.44 3.87
N ILE A 419 -18.08 -3.40 2.80
CA ILE A 419 -18.17 -4.33 1.67
C ILE A 419 -16.79 -4.93 1.38
N LEU A 420 -16.71 -6.26 1.40
CA LEU A 420 -15.48 -6.99 1.04
C LEU A 420 -15.68 -7.77 -0.26
N ILE A 421 -14.76 -7.61 -1.20
CA ILE A 421 -14.81 -8.24 -2.53
C ILE A 421 -13.69 -9.26 -2.64
N PHE A 422 -14.08 -10.50 -2.92
CA PHE A 422 -13.18 -11.62 -3.10
C PHE A 422 -13.17 -12.06 -4.56
N GLY A 423 -11.96 -12.13 -5.12
CA GLY A 423 -11.74 -12.65 -6.47
C GLY A 423 -11.63 -14.17 -6.51
N GLU A 424 -11.68 -14.68 -7.73
CA GLU A 424 -11.42 -16.08 -8.04
C GLU A 424 -9.99 -16.44 -7.56
N TYR A 425 -9.78 -17.65 -7.04
CA TYR A 425 -8.46 -18.15 -6.60
C TYR A 425 -7.87 -17.63 -5.28
N LEU A 426 -8.56 -16.85 -4.45
CA LEU A 426 -7.94 -16.37 -3.20
C LEU A 426 -8.32 -17.24 -2.00
N PRO A 427 -7.39 -18.02 -1.39
CA PRO A 427 -7.65 -18.70 -0.13
C PRO A 427 -7.61 -17.71 1.04
N ILE A 428 -8.39 -18.01 2.09
CA ILE A 428 -8.44 -17.25 3.33
C ILE A 428 -8.24 -18.22 4.51
N PRO A 429 -7.48 -17.83 5.54
CA PRO A 429 -7.34 -18.66 6.75
C PRO A 429 -8.68 -18.99 7.43
N PRO A 430 -8.86 -20.20 8.00
CA PRO A 430 -10.07 -20.60 8.72
C PRO A 430 -10.47 -19.66 9.87
N GLU A 431 -9.49 -19.11 10.58
CA GLU A 431 -9.67 -18.12 11.63
C GLU A 431 -10.30 -16.83 11.10
N GLU A 432 -9.90 -16.40 9.91
CA GLU A 432 -10.42 -15.21 9.24
C GLU A 432 -11.82 -15.46 8.67
N ILE A 433 -12.10 -16.68 8.18
CA ILE A 433 -13.48 -17.08 7.80
C ILE A 433 -14.41 -16.98 9.01
N SER A 434 -13.97 -17.49 10.16
CA SER A 434 -14.75 -17.45 11.40
C SER A 434 -14.96 -16.02 11.91
N MET A 435 -13.95 -15.16 11.77
CA MET A 435 -14.02 -13.74 12.08
C MET A 435 -15.01 -13.04 11.15
N LEU A 436 -14.94 -13.27 9.84
CA LEU A 436 -15.85 -12.67 8.85
C LEU A 436 -17.31 -13.06 9.08
N GLU A 437 -17.58 -14.29 9.52
CA GLU A 437 -18.95 -14.69 9.87
C GLU A 437 -19.49 -13.88 11.07
N LYS A 438 -18.67 -13.67 12.10
CA LYS A 438 -19.02 -12.82 13.25
C LYS A 438 -19.18 -11.36 12.84
N TRP A 439 -18.28 -10.87 11.99
CA TRP A 439 -18.34 -9.52 11.44
C TRP A 439 -19.63 -9.32 10.66
N LEU A 440 -20.01 -10.24 9.78
CA LEU A 440 -21.25 -10.14 9.01
C LEU A 440 -22.51 -10.20 9.89
N LYS A 441 -22.50 -11.01 10.97
CA LYS A 441 -23.62 -11.10 11.93
C LYS A 441 -23.82 -9.83 12.76
N ALA A 442 -22.77 -9.05 12.99
CA ALA A 442 -22.80 -7.94 13.96
C ALA A 442 -23.39 -6.63 13.43
N ASP A 443 -23.54 -6.45 12.11
CA ASP A 443 -24.05 -5.20 11.53
C ASP A 443 -24.77 -5.48 10.19
N ALA A 444 -26.02 -5.07 10.10
CA ALA A 444 -26.90 -5.30 8.95
C ALA A 444 -26.49 -4.54 7.68
N SER A 445 -25.56 -3.58 7.76
CA SER A 445 -24.97 -2.88 6.61
C SER A 445 -23.84 -3.66 5.93
N ARG A 446 -23.30 -4.71 6.56
CA ARG A 446 -22.10 -5.42 6.08
C ARG A 446 -22.38 -6.37 4.91
N ARG A 447 -21.52 -6.38 3.90
CA ARG A 447 -21.68 -7.18 2.68
C ARG A 447 -20.40 -7.92 2.32
N LEU A 448 -20.56 -9.15 1.83
CA LEU A 448 -19.49 -9.90 1.16
C LEU A 448 -19.89 -10.13 -0.30
N LEU A 449 -18.93 -10.02 -1.22
CA LEU A 449 -19.10 -10.35 -2.63
C LEU A 449 -18.01 -11.32 -3.06
N TYR A 450 -18.40 -12.48 -3.59
CA TYR A 450 -17.50 -13.40 -4.26
C TYR A 450 -17.73 -13.38 -5.77
N ILE A 451 -16.67 -13.16 -6.54
CA ILE A 451 -16.68 -13.24 -8.00
C ILE A 451 -15.74 -14.38 -8.42
N GLY A 452 -16.27 -15.41 -9.05
CA GLY A 452 -15.46 -16.50 -9.60
C GLY A 452 -16.29 -17.72 -10.01
N ALA A 453 -15.78 -18.52 -10.94
CA ALA A 453 -16.50 -19.65 -11.51
C ALA A 453 -15.87 -21.02 -11.23
N ARG A 454 -14.64 -21.08 -10.71
CA ARG A 454 -13.83 -22.30 -10.55
C ARG A 454 -13.53 -22.58 -9.09
N ASN A 455 -13.02 -23.79 -8.82
CA ASN A 455 -12.68 -24.30 -7.49
C ASN A 455 -11.54 -23.57 -6.74
N GLY A 456 -11.13 -22.36 -7.16
CA GLY A 456 -10.20 -21.50 -6.42
C GLY A 456 -8.98 -22.21 -5.83
N TYR A 457 -8.48 -21.76 -4.69
CA TYR A 457 -7.54 -22.52 -3.85
C TYR A 457 -8.11 -22.62 -2.43
N ARG A 458 -7.97 -23.79 -1.81
CA ARG A 458 -8.29 -23.97 -0.38
C ARG A 458 -7.18 -23.39 0.48
N TRP A 459 -7.46 -23.12 1.75
CA TRP A 459 -6.39 -22.87 2.73
C TRP A 459 -5.79 -24.16 3.27
N LYS A 460 -6.60 -25.20 3.47
CA LYS A 460 -6.07 -26.52 3.85
C LYS A 460 -5.15 -27.06 2.76
N LEU A 461 -4.12 -27.79 3.18
CA LEU A 461 -3.14 -28.44 2.30
C LEU A 461 -3.53 -29.90 2.04
N ASP A 462 -4.82 -30.16 1.86
CA ASP A 462 -5.39 -31.51 1.74
C ASP A 462 -5.21 -32.13 0.35
N ALA A 463 -4.78 -31.36 -0.66
CA ALA A 463 -4.38 -31.87 -1.97
C ALA A 463 -3.40 -30.91 -2.69
N PRO A 464 -2.30 -31.40 -3.31
CA PRO A 464 -1.43 -30.62 -4.20
C PRO A 464 -2.10 -30.35 -5.56
N TYR A 465 -1.71 -29.28 -6.25
CA TYR A 465 -2.38 -28.78 -7.46
C TYR A 465 -2.42 -29.73 -8.67
N PHE A 466 -1.50 -30.70 -8.76
CA PHE A 466 -1.51 -31.71 -9.83
C PHE A 466 -2.69 -32.67 -9.70
N GLU A 467 -3.26 -32.78 -8.51
CA GLU A 467 -4.49 -33.50 -8.25
C GLU A 467 -5.64 -32.51 -8.45
N PHE A 468 -6.51 -32.82 -9.43
CA PHE A 468 -7.75 -32.10 -9.70
C PHE A 468 -8.32 -31.43 -8.46
N ARG A 469 -8.42 -30.08 -8.43
CA ARG A 469 -8.99 -29.31 -7.31
C ARG A 469 -10.43 -29.78 -7.04
N PRO A 470 -10.66 -30.75 -6.13
CA PRO A 470 -11.93 -31.45 -6.11
C PRO A 470 -12.97 -30.63 -5.34
N LYS A 471 -12.51 -29.65 -4.57
CA LYS A 471 -13.31 -28.85 -3.65
C LYS A 471 -12.92 -27.37 -3.77
N PRO A 472 -13.90 -26.46 -3.67
CA PRO A 472 -13.66 -25.02 -3.71
C PRO A 472 -13.10 -24.47 -2.38
N PRO A 473 -12.73 -23.18 -2.30
CA PRO A 473 -12.24 -22.56 -1.07
C PRO A 473 -13.25 -22.66 0.08
N GLU A 474 -12.76 -22.90 1.30
CA GLU A 474 -13.59 -23.06 2.52
C GLU A 474 -14.50 -21.85 2.76
N MET A 475 -14.02 -20.66 2.41
CA MET A 475 -14.74 -19.39 2.54
C MET A 475 -16.05 -19.35 1.76
N LEU A 476 -16.27 -20.21 0.75
CA LEU A 476 -17.53 -20.24 0.01
C LEU A 476 -18.73 -20.63 0.89
N SER A 477 -18.48 -21.28 2.03
CA SER A 477 -19.50 -21.54 3.05
C SER A 477 -20.15 -20.25 3.59
N LEU A 478 -19.42 -19.12 3.62
CA LEU A 478 -19.97 -17.81 4.01
C LEU A 478 -21.12 -17.39 3.08
N PHE A 479 -21.04 -17.78 1.82
CA PHE A 479 -22.00 -17.43 0.76
C PHE A 479 -23.13 -18.47 0.61
N GLY A 480 -23.13 -19.54 1.41
CA GLY A 480 -24.13 -20.61 1.36
C GLY A 480 -23.83 -21.71 0.34
N CYS A 481 -22.62 -21.76 -0.20
CA CYS A 481 -22.16 -22.89 -1.00
C CYS A 481 -21.77 -24.07 -0.10
N ASP A 482 -21.92 -25.29 -0.60
CA ASP A 482 -21.29 -26.46 -0.01
C ASP A 482 -19.83 -26.55 -0.47
N ALA A 483 -18.91 -26.15 0.41
CA ALA A 483 -17.48 -26.15 0.12
C ALA A 483 -16.85 -27.56 0.09
N GLU A 484 -17.62 -28.60 0.35
CA GLU A 484 -17.17 -30.00 0.25
C GLU A 484 -17.49 -30.65 -1.10
N GLN A 485 -18.17 -29.92 -2.00
CA GLN A 485 -18.53 -30.37 -3.34
C GLN A 485 -17.91 -29.45 -4.41
N PRO A 486 -17.43 -29.99 -5.55
CA PRO A 486 -16.85 -29.18 -6.61
C PRO A 486 -17.88 -28.23 -7.22
N ILE A 487 -17.43 -27.03 -7.59
CA ILE A 487 -18.15 -26.15 -8.51
C ILE A 487 -18.12 -26.80 -9.89
N ARG A 488 -19.31 -27.04 -10.44
CA ARG A 488 -19.44 -27.51 -11.81
C ARG A 488 -19.17 -26.34 -12.75
N VAL A 489 -18.05 -26.42 -13.46
CA VAL A 489 -17.60 -25.40 -14.41
C VAL A 489 -18.23 -25.67 -15.78
N VAL A 490 -18.84 -24.65 -16.38
CA VAL A 490 -19.43 -24.74 -17.72
C VAL A 490 -18.84 -23.65 -18.62
N ALA A 491 -18.18 -24.05 -19.71
CA ALA A 491 -17.59 -23.16 -20.70
C ALA A 491 -18.54 -22.97 -21.90
N HIS A 492 -18.81 -21.73 -22.31
CA HIS A 492 -19.89 -21.41 -23.27
C HIS A 492 -19.43 -20.63 -24.52
N GLY A 493 -18.21 -20.86 -25.01
CA GLY A 493 -17.74 -20.23 -26.26
C GLY A 493 -17.72 -18.69 -26.22
N GLY A 494 -17.63 -18.09 -25.03
CA GLY A 494 -17.43 -16.66 -24.83
C GLY A 494 -18.63 -15.84 -24.36
N LYS A 495 -19.85 -16.39 -24.27
CA LYS A 495 -21.03 -15.64 -23.76
C LYS A 495 -21.89 -16.46 -22.77
N THR A 496 -22.34 -15.81 -21.71
CA THR A 496 -23.28 -16.34 -20.72
C THR A 496 -24.55 -15.49 -20.70
N LYS A 497 -25.70 -16.12 -21.01
CA LYS A 497 -27.03 -15.51 -20.86
C LYS A 497 -27.56 -15.80 -19.46
N LEU A 498 -27.97 -14.75 -18.75
CA LEU A 498 -28.60 -14.84 -17.44
C LEU A 498 -30.09 -14.54 -17.54
N ASN A 499 -30.89 -15.16 -16.67
CA ASN A 499 -32.31 -14.90 -16.50
C ASN A 499 -32.54 -14.43 -15.06
N PHE A 500 -33.08 -13.22 -14.89
CA PHE A 500 -33.46 -12.68 -13.59
C PHE A 500 -34.71 -13.38 -13.05
N ILE A 501 -34.67 -13.84 -11.81
CA ILE A 501 -35.79 -14.57 -11.18
C ILE A 501 -36.15 -14.10 -9.77
N SER A 502 -35.45 -13.11 -9.19
CA SER A 502 -35.82 -12.59 -7.86
C SER A 502 -37.20 -11.93 -7.91
N LYS A 503 -37.92 -12.03 -6.78
CA LYS A 503 -39.23 -11.39 -6.59
C LYS A 503 -39.13 -9.88 -6.43
N ASN A 504 -37.96 -9.37 -6.02
CA ASN A 504 -37.74 -7.95 -5.83
C ASN A 504 -37.14 -7.32 -7.10
N PRO A 505 -37.87 -6.46 -7.83
CA PRO A 505 -37.39 -5.87 -9.08
C PRO A 505 -36.10 -5.05 -8.94
N ALA A 506 -35.79 -4.53 -7.74
CA ALA A 506 -34.55 -3.78 -7.49
C ALA A 506 -33.30 -4.67 -7.56
N ASP A 507 -33.42 -5.99 -7.40
CA ASP A 507 -32.32 -6.94 -7.55
C ASP A 507 -31.96 -7.19 -9.03
N ALA A 508 -32.71 -6.64 -9.99
CA ALA A 508 -32.41 -6.75 -11.42
C ALA A 508 -31.29 -5.77 -11.88
N PHE A 509 -30.25 -5.57 -11.06
CA PHE A 509 -29.27 -4.48 -11.21
C PHE A 509 -28.33 -4.61 -12.41
N ILE A 510 -28.12 -5.82 -12.94
CA ILE A 510 -27.44 -6.07 -14.22
C ILE A 510 -28.43 -6.24 -15.40
N GLY A 511 -29.70 -5.88 -15.20
CA GLY A 511 -30.78 -6.07 -16.16
C GLY A 511 -31.54 -7.38 -15.97
N LYS A 512 -32.67 -7.56 -16.68
CA LYS A 512 -33.54 -8.74 -16.54
C LYS A 512 -33.03 -9.98 -17.29
N ASN A 513 -32.41 -9.80 -18.46
CA ASN A 513 -31.90 -10.91 -19.27
C ASN A 513 -30.55 -10.55 -19.92
N PRO A 514 -29.51 -10.23 -19.13
CA PRO A 514 -28.25 -9.78 -19.69
C PRO A 514 -27.51 -10.92 -20.42
N ILE A 515 -26.74 -10.54 -21.42
CA ILE A 515 -25.80 -11.41 -22.12
C ILE A 515 -24.39 -10.87 -21.82
N LEU A 516 -23.64 -11.62 -21.02
CA LEU A 516 -22.30 -11.25 -20.59
C LEU A 516 -21.26 -12.02 -21.41
N LYS A 517 -20.20 -11.34 -21.84
CA LYS A 517 -18.99 -11.95 -22.39
C LYS A 517 -18.12 -12.51 -21.26
N CYS A 518 -18.59 -13.53 -20.54
CA CYS A 518 -17.79 -14.29 -19.60
C CYS A 518 -17.77 -15.74 -20.08
N GLY A 519 -16.59 -16.22 -20.50
CA GLY A 519 -16.44 -17.50 -21.20
C GLY A 519 -16.70 -18.72 -20.31
N VAL A 520 -16.73 -18.54 -19.00
CA VAL A 520 -16.85 -19.59 -18.00
C VAL A 520 -17.82 -19.16 -16.89
N ARG A 521 -18.75 -20.06 -16.56
CA ARG A 521 -19.63 -19.92 -15.38
C ARG A 521 -19.45 -21.11 -14.43
N GLY A 522 -19.61 -20.86 -13.15
CA GLY A 522 -19.55 -21.85 -12.09
C GLY A 522 -20.92 -22.06 -11.47
N VAL A 523 -21.32 -23.32 -11.30
CA VAL A 523 -22.54 -23.69 -10.56
C VAL A 523 -22.11 -24.47 -9.32
N PRO A 524 -22.07 -23.82 -8.14
CA PRO A 524 -21.71 -24.50 -6.90
C PRO A 524 -22.86 -25.41 -6.44
N ALA A 525 -22.53 -26.45 -5.67
CA ALA A 525 -23.51 -27.09 -4.81
C ALA A 525 -23.93 -26.11 -3.70
N LEU A 526 -25.21 -26.11 -3.35
CA LEU A 526 -25.77 -25.19 -2.36
C LEU A 526 -26.04 -25.91 -1.05
N LYS A 527 -25.67 -25.26 0.06
CA LYS A 527 -26.00 -25.71 1.41
C LYS A 527 -27.27 -24.99 1.85
N ASN A 528 -28.29 -25.74 2.27
CA ASN A 528 -29.58 -25.20 2.72
C ASN A 528 -30.18 -24.17 1.73
N SER A 529 -30.55 -24.62 0.52
CA SER A 529 -31.07 -23.74 -0.55
C SER A 529 -32.29 -22.88 -0.15
N ALA A 530 -33.02 -23.26 0.90
CA ALA A 530 -34.13 -22.49 1.45
C ALA A 530 -33.71 -21.14 2.10
N GLU A 531 -32.45 -20.99 2.50
CA GLU A 531 -31.90 -19.76 3.09
C GLU A 531 -31.33 -18.80 2.01
N LEU A 532 -31.38 -19.21 0.74
CA LEU A 532 -30.78 -18.49 -0.37
C LEU A 532 -31.81 -17.80 -1.24
N GLU A 533 -31.54 -16.55 -1.55
CA GLU A 533 -32.29 -15.77 -2.52
C GLU A 533 -31.58 -15.85 -3.88
N ILE A 534 -32.13 -16.65 -4.79
CA ILE A 534 -31.58 -16.78 -6.14
C ILE A 534 -31.99 -15.56 -6.97
N LEU A 535 -31.00 -14.81 -7.46
CA LEU A 535 -31.23 -13.58 -8.22
C LEU A 535 -31.23 -13.87 -9.71
N TYR A 536 -30.24 -14.64 -10.18
CA TYR A 536 -30.06 -14.97 -11.59
C TYR A 536 -29.75 -16.44 -11.81
N THR A 537 -30.36 -16.99 -12.86
CA THR A 537 -30.10 -18.35 -13.35
C THR A 537 -29.52 -18.35 -14.75
N ALA A 538 -28.95 -19.48 -15.18
CA ALA A 538 -28.40 -19.63 -16.53
C ALA A 538 -28.54 -21.04 -17.11
N GLY A 539 -28.52 -21.12 -18.45
CA GLY A 539 -28.59 -22.39 -19.18
C GLY A 539 -29.98 -23.03 -19.23
N ALA A 540 -30.07 -24.15 -19.95
CA ALA A 540 -31.35 -24.84 -20.17
C ALA A 540 -32.04 -25.30 -18.87
N ASN A 541 -31.25 -25.63 -17.85
CA ASN A 541 -31.73 -26.12 -16.57
C ASN A 541 -32.04 -25.01 -15.55
N ASN A 542 -31.95 -23.72 -15.93
CA ASN A 542 -32.12 -22.57 -15.03
C ASN A 542 -31.29 -22.71 -13.73
N GLU A 543 -30.01 -23.01 -13.88
CA GLU A 543 -29.10 -23.25 -12.75
C GLU A 543 -28.79 -21.94 -12.04
N PRO A 544 -28.73 -21.90 -10.69
CA PRO A 544 -28.40 -20.68 -9.95
C PRO A 544 -26.95 -20.27 -10.22
N VAL A 545 -26.76 -19.01 -10.64
CA VAL A 545 -25.43 -18.45 -10.93
C VAL A 545 -25.13 -17.24 -10.06
N ILE A 546 -26.13 -16.43 -9.74
CA ILE A 546 -25.98 -15.33 -8.78
C ILE A 546 -27.06 -15.49 -7.72
N PHE A 547 -26.63 -15.55 -6.46
CA PHE A 547 -27.52 -15.69 -5.32
C PHE A 547 -26.95 -15.00 -4.09
N ARG A 548 -27.83 -14.69 -3.15
CA ARG A 548 -27.52 -13.99 -1.91
C ARG A 548 -27.99 -14.81 -0.72
N ARG A 549 -27.11 -14.92 0.28
CA ARG A 549 -27.45 -15.43 1.61
C ARG A 549 -27.65 -14.24 2.54
N ARG A 550 -28.83 -14.13 3.16
CA ARG A 550 -29.09 -13.12 4.19
C ARG A 550 -28.89 -13.74 5.57
N ILE A 551 -28.15 -13.05 6.44
CA ILE A 551 -27.98 -13.47 7.84
C ILE A 551 -29.07 -12.79 8.67
N VAL A 552 -29.84 -13.59 9.43
CA VAL A 552 -30.90 -13.05 10.30
C VAL A 552 -30.30 -12.07 11.31
N GLY A 553 -30.78 -10.83 11.31
CA GLY A 553 -30.28 -9.75 12.17
C GLY A 553 -28.90 -9.19 11.79
N GLY A 554 -28.28 -9.73 10.73
CA GLY A 554 -26.97 -9.32 10.25
C GLY A 554 -26.97 -8.88 8.79
N GLY A 555 -25.79 -8.88 8.19
CA GLY A 555 -25.56 -8.50 6.80
C GLY A 555 -25.90 -9.58 5.78
N ALA A 556 -25.30 -9.49 4.58
CA ALA A 556 -25.54 -10.43 3.49
C ALA A 556 -24.27 -10.79 2.72
N ALA A 557 -24.23 -12.01 2.16
CA ALA A 557 -23.14 -12.49 1.32
C ALA A 557 -23.67 -12.88 -0.07
N MET A 558 -23.10 -12.30 -1.11
CA MET A 558 -23.48 -12.54 -2.50
C MET A 558 -22.41 -13.37 -3.23
N PHE A 559 -22.83 -14.46 -3.85
CA PHE A 559 -22.02 -15.27 -4.74
C PHE A 559 -22.37 -14.95 -6.19
N ALA A 560 -21.37 -14.71 -7.03
CA ALA A 560 -21.51 -14.62 -8.48
C ALA A 560 -20.57 -15.61 -9.16
N GLY A 561 -21.15 -16.70 -9.68
CA GLY A 561 -20.49 -17.79 -10.38
C GLY A 561 -19.99 -17.44 -11.78
N LEU A 562 -19.31 -16.31 -11.95
CA LEU A 562 -18.92 -15.75 -13.24
C LEU A 562 -17.41 -15.52 -13.23
N SER A 563 -16.69 -16.05 -14.22
CA SER A 563 -15.23 -15.90 -14.26
C SER A 563 -14.83 -14.51 -14.73
N THR A 564 -13.73 -14.01 -14.15
CA THR A 564 -13.01 -12.82 -14.63
C THR A 564 -12.06 -13.14 -15.79
N ASP A 565 -11.86 -14.42 -16.13
CA ASP A 565 -10.94 -14.83 -17.19
C ASP A 565 -11.51 -14.55 -18.60
N GLY A 566 -10.62 -14.28 -19.57
CA GLY A 566 -10.91 -14.21 -21.00
C GLY A 566 -10.72 -12.83 -21.64
N CYS A 567 -10.32 -12.81 -22.91
CA CYS A 567 -10.24 -11.58 -23.71
C CYS A 567 -11.65 -11.00 -23.92
N ASP A 568 -11.79 -9.68 -23.85
CA ASP A 568 -13.05 -8.94 -23.96
C ASP A 568 -14.11 -9.25 -22.88
N ASN A 569 -13.68 -9.66 -21.68
CA ASN A 569 -14.58 -9.87 -20.55
C ASN A 569 -15.31 -8.57 -20.18
N ASN A 570 -16.65 -8.61 -20.07
CA ASN A 570 -17.49 -7.44 -19.78
C ASN A 570 -18.33 -7.59 -18.50
N LEU A 571 -17.94 -8.48 -17.58
CA LEU A 571 -18.61 -8.66 -16.30
C LEU A 571 -18.67 -7.32 -15.54
N PRO A 572 -19.85 -6.73 -15.28
CA PRO A 572 -19.94 -5.36 -14.78
C PRO A 572 -19.78 -5.28 -13.25
N ILE A 573 -18.53 -5.36 -12.76
CA ILE A 573 -18.21 -5.42 -11.33
C ILE A 573 -18.75 -4.18 -10.59
N ASP A 574 -18.72 -3.02 -11.25
CA ASP A 574 -19.21 -1.76 -10.69
C ASP A 574 -20.71 -1.83 -10.32
N LEU A 575 -21.54 -2.51 -11.13
CA LEU A 575 -22.97 -2.67 -10.87
C LEU A 575 -23.23 -3.55 -9.65
N PHE A 576 -22.43 -4.61 -9.43
CA PHE A 576 -22.50 -5.41 -8.20
C PHE A 576 -22.19 -4.54 -6.97
N VAL A 577 -21.10 -3.77 -7.03
CA VAL A 577 -20.68 -2.94 -5.89
C VAL A 577 -21.68 -1.83 -5.61
N ARG A 578 -22.21 -1.15 -6.64
CA ARG A 578 -23.24 -0.12 -6.48
C ARG A 578 -24.52 -0.69 -5.85
N HIS A 579 -24.96 -1.87 -6.28
CA HIS A 579 -26.11 -2.55 -5.68
C HIS A 579 -25.85 -2.86 -4.20
N LEU A 580 -24.66 -3.38 -3.86
CA LEU A 580 -24.32 -3.70 -2.47
C LEU A 580 -24.18 -2.45 -1.58
N LEU A 581 -23.70 -1.33 -2.11
CA LEU A 581 -23.68 -0.04 -1.40
C LEU A 581 -25.10 0.44 -1.10
N GLU A 582 -26.00 0.39 -2.10
CA GLU A 582 -27.42 0.72 -1.93
C GLU A 582 -28.08 -0.19 -0.88
N GLU A 583 -27.84 -1.51 -0.95
CA GLU A 583 -28.34 -2.45 0.05
C GLU A 583 -27.78 -2.21 1.45
N ALA A 584 -26.53 -1.75 1.56
CA ALA A 584 -25.89 -1.42 2.83
C ALA A 584 -26.45 -0.12 3.45
N GLY A 585 -27.34 0.59 2.76
CA GLY A 585 -27.85 1.89 3.18
C GLY A 585 -26.87 3.04 2.96
N ILE A 586 -25.80 2.81 2.19
CA ILE A 586 -24.78 3.82 1.90
C ILE A 586 -25.24 4.58 0.65
N ALA A 587 -25.73 5.80 0.85
CA ALA A 587 -26.25 6.60 -0.24
C ALA A 587 -25.11 7.10 -1.16
N LYS A 588 -25.39 7.26 -2.47
CA LYS A 588 -24.39 7.71 -3.47
C LYS A 588 -23.77 9.06 -3.14
N ASP A 589 -24.46 9.88 -2.37
CA ASP A 589 -24.08 11.22 -1.94
C ASP A 589 -23.44 11.27 -0.54
N GLU A 590 -23.55 10.19 0.24
CA GLU A 590 -22.83 9.97 1.51
C GLU A 590 -21.36 9.59 1.24
N TYR A 591 -21.13 8.84 0.16
CA TYR A 591 -19.81 8.49 -0.34
C TYR A 591 -19.66 8.87 -1.82
N PRO A 592 -19.46 10.17 -2.11
CA PRO A 592 -19.51 10.67 -3.48
C PRO A 592 -18.31 10.20 -4.29
N SER A 593 -18.55 9.72 -5.51
CA SER A 593 -17.50 9.34 -6.45
C SER A 593 -17.22 10.41 -7.49
N VAL A 594 -15.97 10.55 -7.90
CA VAL A 594 -15.58 11.42 -9.02
C VAL A 594 -16.18 10.86 -10.32
N GLN A 595 -16.95 11.68 -11.01
CA GLN A 595 -17.53 11.37 -12.32
C GLN A 595 -16.71 12.06 -13.40
N THR A 596 -16.18 11.30 -14.34
CA THR A 596 -15.34 11.80 -15.44
C THR A 596 -15.36 10.83 -16.61
N LYS A 597 -15.10 11.34 -17.82
CA LYS A 597 -14.84 10.52 -19.00
C LYS A 597 -13.35 10.31 -19.26
N SER A 598 -12.48 10.96 -18.49
CA SER A 598 -11.03 10.82 -18.66
C SER A 598 -10.52 9.59 -17.93
N GLU A 599 -9.91 8.68 -18.70
CA GLU A 599 -9.25 7.49 -18.18
C GLU A 599 -8.05 7.83 -17.31
N GLY A 600 -7.36 8.95 -17.61
CA GLY A 600 -6.18 9.42 -16.86
C GLY A 600 -6.47 10.00 -15.47
N ILE A 601 -7.73 10.16 -15.07
CA ILE A 601 -8.07 10.65 -13.73
C ILE A 601 -7.94 9.53 -12.69
N LEU A 602 -7.09 9.74 -11.70
CA LEU A 602 -6.99 8.91 -10.50
C LEU A 602 -7.32 9.78 -9.29
N TRP A 603 -7.95 9.22 -8.26
CA TRP A 603 -8.41 10.02 -7.13
C TRP A 603 -8.57 9.18 -5.86
N ASN A 604 -8.62 9.85 -4.71
CA ASN A 604 -8.97 9.21 -3.44
C ASN A 604 -9.54 10.23 -2.44
N ARG A 605 -10.24 9.71 -1.43
CA ARG A 605 -10.74 10.45 -0.25
C ARG A 605 -10.06 9.90 1.00
N THR A 606 -9.77 10.79 1.94
CA THR A 606 -9.01 10.43 3.14
C THR A 606 -9.78 10.64 4.43
N ALA A 607 -9.32 9.99 5.50
CA ALA A 607 -9.89 10.08 6.85
C ALA A 607 -9.94 11.53 7.36
N ASN A 608 -9.00 12.39 6.96
CA ASN A 608 -8.95 13.80 7.35
C ASN A 608 -9.87 14.70 6.50
N GLY A 609 -10.74 14.13 5.67
CA GLY A 609 -11.75 14.84 4.87
C GLY A 609 -11.22 15.49 3.60
N PHE A 610 -9.99 15.17 3.19
CA PHE A 610 -9.40 15.65 1.94
C PHE A 610 -9.72 14.73 0.76
N ILE A 611 -9.69 15.31 -0.43
CA ILE A 611 -9.86 14.63 -1.72
C ILE A 611 -8.72 15.06 -2.62
N ILE A 612 -7.99 14.10 -3.15
CA ILE A 612 -6.97 14.33 -4.17
C ILE A 612 -7.48 13.78 -5.51
N ILE A 613 -7.37 14.58 -6.57
CA ILE A 613 -7.74 14.20 -7.95
C ILE A 613 -6.54 14.51 -8.84
N SER A 614 -5.87 13.50 -9.36
CA SER A 614 -4.71 13.61 -10.23
C SER A 614 -5.07 13.29 -11.67
N ASN A 615 -4.53 14.04 -12.62
CA ASN A 615 -4.64 13.78 -14.04
C ASN A 615 -3.31 13.28 -14.60
N CYS A 616 -3.24 11.99 -14.89
CA CYS A 616 -2.07 11.32 -15.45
C CYS A 616 -2.09 11.29 -16.99
N SER A 617 -2.89 12.14 -17.64
CA SER A 617 -2.95 12.25 -19.11
C SER A 617 -2.44 13.59 -19.60
N ASP A 618 -2.11 13.64 -20.89
CA ASP A 618 -1.62 14.86 -21.55
C ASP A 618 -2.76 15.81 -21.96
N ALA A 619 -4.01 15.41 -21.72
CA ALA A 619 -5.19 16.21 -22.01
C ALA A 619 -5.85 16.74 -20.72
N PRO A 620 -6.44 17.94 -20.72
CA PRO A 620 -7.19 18.44 -19.58
C PRO A 620 -8.41 17.55 -19.31
N ALA A 621 -8.70 17.32 -18.05
CA ALA A 621 -9.83 16.52 -17.60
C ALA A 621 -10.86 17.39 -16.87
N VAL A 622 -12.13 17.04 -17.06
CA VAL A 622 -13.26 17.71 -16.40
C VAL A 622 -14.04 16.68 -15.60
N CYS A 623 -14.15 16.94 -14.29
CA CYS A 623 -14.77 16.05 -13.33
C CYS A 623 -15.99 16.71 -12.69
N SER A 624 -16.92 15.91 -12.19
CA SER A 624 -17.94 16.33 -11.22
C SER A 624 -17.86 15.45 -9.98
N LEU A 625 -18.15 16.05 -8.82
CA LEU A 625 -18.27 15.33 -7.56
C LEU A 625 -19.60 15.77 -6.92
N PRO A 626 -20.67 14.95 -7.03
CA PRO A 626 -21.96 15.30 -6.46
C PRO A 626 -21.85 15.28 -4.93
N LEU A 627 -22.20 16.37 -4.27
CA LEU A 627 -22.24 16.43 -2.80
C LEU A 627 -23.70 16.51 -2.35
N LYS A 628 -24.05 15.77 -1.29
CA LYS A 628 -25.33 15.94 -0.59
C LYS A 628 -25.42 17.36 0.00
N GLU A 629 -24.39 17.73 0.74
CA GLU A 629 -24.29 18.96 1.50
C GLU A 629 -22.85 19.51 1.46
N GLY A 630 -22.70 20.78 1.80
CA GLY A 630 -21.41 21.46 1.87
C GLY A 630 -20.90 22.05 0.55
N ARG A 631 -19.68 22.56 0.60
CA ARG A 631 -18.94 23.20 -0.50
C ARG A 631 -17.55 22.59 -0.59
N LEU A 632 -16.96 22.64 -1.78
CA LEU A 632 -15.58 22.23 -1.99
C LEU A 632 -14.64 23.42 -1.78
N TRP A 633 -13.69 23.27 -0.88
CA TRP A 633 -12.55 24.17 -0.70
C TRP A 633 -11.38 23.67 -1.54
N ASP A 634 -10.85 24.50 -2.44
CA ASP A 634 -9.62 24.22 -3.19
C ASP A 634 -8.42 24.67 -2.35
N VAL A 635 -7.67 23.70 -1.85
CA VAL A 635 -6.55 23.92 -0.93
C VAL A 635 -5.40 24.66 -1.63
N ARG A 636 -5.13 24.33 -2.90
CA ARG A 636 -4.05 24.97 -3.67
C ARG A 636 -4.38 26.42 -4.01
N LYS A 637 -5.65 26.73 -4.26
CA LYS A 637 -6.11 28.11 -4.55
C LYS A 637 -6.47 28.93 -3.33
N GLY A 638 -6.71 28.29 -2.18
CA GLY A 638 -7.18 28.96 -0.98
C GLY A 638 -8.56 29.62 -1.17
N ALA A 639 -9.46 28.94 -1.88
CA ALA A 639 -10.79 29.46 -2.18
C ALA A 639 -11.84 28.35 -2.35
N PHE A 640 -13.10 28.68 -2.09
CA PHE A 640 -14.21 27.79 -2.40
C PHE A 640 -14.47 27.70 -3.91
N LEU A 641 -14.72 26.49 -4.40
CA LEU A 641 -15.26 26.28 -5.73
C LEU A 641 -16.71 26.79 -5.78
N GLN A 642 -17.10 27.35 -6.93
CA GLN A 642 -18.48 27.77 -7.14
C GLN A 642 -19.39 26.54 -7.18
N LYS A 643 -20.53 26.61 -6.49
CA LYS A 643 -21.50 25.51 -6.42
C LYS A 643 -21.94 25.10 -7.83
N GLY A 644 -21.96 23.81 -8.12
CA GLY A 644 -22.36 23.26 -9.42
C GLY A 644 -21.32 23.39 -10.54
N LYS A 645 -20.17 24.06 -10.32
CA LYS A 645 -19.08 24.05 -11.32
C LYS A 645 -18.40 22.70 -11.37
N ARG A 646 -18.07 22.28 -12.60
CA ARG A 646 -17.19 21.14 -12.85
C ARG A 646 -15.77 21.46 -12.37
N ILE A 647 -15.08 20.43 -11.88
CA ILE A 647 -13.69 20.48 -11.43
C ILE A 647 -12.81 20.28 -12.68
N SER A 648 -12.06 21.31 -13.07
CA SER A 648 -11.09 21.21 -14.16
C SER A 648 -9.71 20.87 -13.59
N VAL A 649 -9.12 19.79 -14.11
CA VAL A 649 -7.78 19.30 -13.77
C VAL A 649 -6.91 19.35 -15.04
N PRO A 650 -5.89 20.22 -15.09
CA PRO A 650 -4.99 20.32 -16.23
C PRO A 650 -4.26 19.01 -16.54
N PRO A 651 -3.66 18.87 -17.74
CA PRO A 651 -2.73 17.79 -18.03
C PRO A 651 -1.63 17.70 -16.98
N LEU A 652 -1.25 16.48 -16.57
CA LEU A 652 -0.13 16.23 -15.67
C LEU A 652 -0.15 17.14 -14.41
N ASP A 653 -1.34 17.34 -13.84
CA ASP A 653 -1.58 18.17 -12.67
C ASP A 653 -2.59 17.47 -11.73
N PHE A 654 -2.81 18.03 -10.54
CA PHE A 654 -3.78 17.53 -9.58
C PHE A 654 -4.68 18.63 -9.00
N ARG A 655 -5.65 18.22 -8.19
CA ARG A 655 -6.44 19.09 -7.32
C ARG A 655 -6.44 18.48 -5.93
N LEU A 656 -6.23 19.34 -4.93
CA LEU A 656 -6.45 18.99 -3.53
C LEU A 656 -7.66 19.77 -3.04
N LEU A 657 -8.71 19.06 -2.70
CA LEU A 657 -9.99 19.60 -2.27
C LEU A 657 -10.30 19.14 -0.84
N LYS A 658 -11.14 19.90 -0.14
CA LYS A 658 -11.72 19.49 1.14
C LYS A 658 -13.24 19.73 1.10
N ILE A 659 -14.02 18.77 1.59
CA ILE A 659 -15.48 18.94 1.73
C ILE A 659 -15.74 19.72 3.03
N ILE A 660 -16.37 20.89 2.92
CA ILE A 660 -16.68 21.77 4.04
C ILE A 660 -18.20 21.89 4.18
N SER A 661 -18.75 21.40 5.30
CA SER A 661 -20.13 21.63 5.73
C SER A 661 -20.15 22.63 6.90
N ASP A 662 -21.34 22.94 7.40
CA ASP A 662 -21.53 23.85 8.55
C ASP A 662 -20.94 23.29 9.86
N ALA A 663 -20.65 21.99 9.90
CA ALA A 663 -20.02 21.33 11.04
C ALA A 663 -18.48 21.42 11.04
N HIS A 664 -17.85 21.79 9.92
CA HIS A 664 -16.38 21.81 9.79
C HIS A 664 -15.80 23.20 10.10
N ASN A 665 -14.65 23.23 10.76
CA ASN A 665 -13.83 24.41 10.97
C ASN A 665 -12.57 24.39 10.14
N LEU A 666 -11.94 23.24 9.94
CA LEU A 666 -10.63 23.17 9.30
C LEU A 666 -10.79 23.27 7.78
N LEU A 667 -10.22 24.31 7.17
CA LEU A 667 -10.12 24.43 5.71
C LEU A 667 -8.80 23.83 5.19
N ASP A 668 -7.69 24.10 5.87
CA ASP A 668 -6.35 23.61 5.53
C ASP A 668 -5.40 23.69 6.74
N ILE A 669 -4.34 22.89 6.72
CA ILE A 669 -3.24 22.94 7.69
C ILE A 669 -1.90 22.66 7.00
N GLN A 670 -0.89 23.45 7.36
CA GLN A 670 0.46 23.43 6.81
C GLN A 670 1.49 23.46 7.95
N GLY A 671 2.68 22.91 7.71
CA GLY A 671 3.77 22.85 8.69
C GLY A 671 3.83 21.55 9.50
N GLN A 672 3.06 20.53 9.13
CA GLN A 672 3.14 19.17 9.67
C GLN A 672 3.98 18.25 8.77
N ILE A 673 4.61 17.25 9.37
CA ILE A 673 5.28 16.16 8.64
C ILE A 673 4.25 15.14 8.17
N TYR A 674 3.29 14.80 9.03
CA TYR A 674 2.10 14.00 8.70
C TYR A 674 0.96 14.28 9.69
N LEU A 675 -0.29 14.00 9.28
CA LEU A 675 -1.47 14.00 10.14
C LEU A 675 -1.92 12.57 10.44
N ASN A 676 -2.22 12.31 11.71
CA ASN A 676 -2.82 11.06 12.17
C ASN A 676 -4.34 11.10 12.07
N ALA A 677 -4.95 12.15 12.63
CA ALA A 677 -6.40 12.27 12.72
C ALA A 677 -6.85 13.73 12.82
N VAL A 678 -8.01 14.00 12.24
CA VAL A 678 -8.74 15.26 12.40
C VAL A 678 -10.13 14.93 12.93
N ASP A 679 -10.47 15.50 14.07
CA ASP A 679 -11.81 15.47 14.65
C ASP A 679 -12.36 16.89 14.64
N ASP A 680 -13.40 17.15 13.86
CA ASP A 680 -13.90 18.48 13.56
C ASP A 680 -15.43 18.54 13.74
N THR A 681 -15.86 19.39 14.67
CA THR A 681 -17.24 19.54 15.10
C THR A 681 -17.63 21.02 15.16
N PRO A 682 -18.92 21.36 15.27
CA PRO A 682 -19.34 22.75 15.37
C PRO A 682 -18.68 23.57 16.51
N ASP A 683 -18.26 22.97 17.61
CA ASP A 683 -17.71 23.68 18.77
C ASP A 683 -16.23 23.40 19.03
N TYR A 684 -15.65 22.43 18.32
CA TYR A 684 -14.30 21.95 18.58
C TYR A 684 -13.60 21.40 17.34
N LEU A 685 -12.31 21.66 17.23
CA LEU A 685 -11.42 21.00 16.27
C LEU A 685 -10.20 20.43 17.02
N SER A 686 -9.89 19.18 16.73
CA SER A 686 -8.70 18.48 17.18
C SER A 686 -7.92 17.98 15.98
N VAL A 687 -6.64 18.34 15.91
CA VAL A 687 -5.71 17.85 14.89
C VAL A 687 -4.56 17.13 15.59
N ASN A 688 -4.44 15.83 15.35
CA ASN A 688 -3.36 14.99 15.84
C ASN A 688 -2.36 14.73 14.70
N GLY A 689 -1.07 14.88 14.97
CA GLY A 689 -0.02 14.61 13.99
C GLY A 689 1.37 14.98 14.50
N TYR A 690 2.34 14.89 13.60
CA TYR A 690 3.70 15.36 13.86
C TYR A 690 3.89 16.76 13.28
N PHE A 691 4.06 17.75 14.15
CA PHE A 691 4.11 19.16 13.78
C PHE A 691 5.52 19.71 13.75
N GLY A 692 5.78 20.61 12.81
CA GLY A 692 6.91 21.51 12.82
C GLY A 692 6.74 22.65 13.84
N ARG A 693 7.77 23.50 13.97
CA ARG A 693 7.72 24.65 14.89
C ARG A 693 6.73 25.72 14.47
N GLN A 694 6.51 25.87 13.16
CA GLN A 694 5.55 26.82 12.62
C GLN A 694 4.42 26.06 11.94
N VAL A 695 3.22 26.22 12.47
CA VAL A 695 2.01 25.61 11.91
C VAL A 695 1.08 26.71 11.44
N LYS A 696 0.59 26.59 10.22
CA LYS A 696 -0.41 27.49 9.65
C LYS A 696 -1.71 26.75 9.47
N THR A 697 -2.78 27.26 10.05
CA THR A 697 -4.13 26.72 9.89
C THR A 697 -5.05 27.73 9.22
N LEU A 698 -5.89 27.23 8.32
CA LEU A 698 -6.99 27.97 7.73
C LEU A 698 -8.29 27.47 8.38
N LEU A 699 -9.03 28.37 9.01
CA LEU A 699 -10.21 28.05 9.81
C LEU A 699 -11.42 28.80 9.28
N LEU A 700 -12.56 28.12 9.14
CA LEU A 700 -13.81 28.74 8.72
C LEU A 700 -14.29 29.77 9.76
N ARG A 701 -14.07 29.49 11.04
CA ARG A 701 -14.52 30.32 12.17
C ARG A 701 -13.37 30.80 13.03
N LYS A 702 -13.64 31.86 13.80
CA LYS A 702 -12.67 32.43 14.74
C LYS A 702 -12.50 31.48 15.92
N PRO A 703 -11.30 30.97 16.21
CA PRO A 703 -11.07 30.19 17.41
C PRO A 703 -11.09 31.11 18.65
N LEU A 704 -11.71 30.63 19.73
CA LEU A 704 -11.67 31.25 21.06
C LEU A 704 -10.32 31.00 21.74
N SER A 705 -9.76 29.81 21.55
CA SER A 705 -8.46 29.40 22.09
C SER A 705 -7.82 28.35 21.19
N ILE A 706 -6.49 28.34 21.16
CA ILE A 706 -5.68 27.29 20.53
C ILE A 706 -4.75 26.72 21.60
N GLN A 707 -4.69 25.39 21.69
CA GLN A 707 -3.85 24.68 22.65
C GLN A 707 -3.07 23.57 21.95
N PHE A 708 -1.88 23.26 22.45
CA PHE A 708 -1.09 22.09 22.07
C PHE A 708 -0.81 21.26 23.32
N GLU A 709 -1.18 19.97 23.31
CA GLU A 709 -1.09 19.11 24.50
C GLU A 709 -1.73 19.74 25.75
N ASN A 710 -2.88 20.37 25.57
CA ASN A 710 -3.65 21.09 26.61
C ASN A 710 -2.98 22.37 27.15
N ALA A 711 -1.79 22.74 26.68
CA ALA A 711 -1.14 24.02 27.00
C ALA A 711 -1.52 25.09 25.98
N ALA A 712 -1.75 26.33 26.43
CA ALA A 712 -1.97 27.46 25.52
C ALA A 712 -0.71 27.72 24.67
N VAL A 713 -0.91 28.01 23.39
CA VAL A 713 0.18 28.33 22.44
C VAL A 713 0.10 29.78 21.99
N SER A 714 1.24 30.35 21.63
CA SER A 714 1.29 31.67 20.99
C SER A 714 0.84 31.56 19.53
N TYR A 715 -0.09 32.41 19.13
CA TYR A 715 -0.56 32.47 17.75
C TYR A 715 -0.93 33.89 17.29
N ASN A 716 -0.74 34.16 16.00
CA ASN A 716 -1.26 35.33 15.32
C ASN A 716 -2.48 34.93 14.48
N LEU A 717 -3.61 35.62 14.66
CA LEU A 717 -4.83 35.36 13.92
C LEU A 717 -5.15 36.51 12.96
N GLN A 718 -5.32 36.19 11.68
CA GLN A 718 -5.70 37.14 10.64
C GLN A 718 -7.08 36.80 10.09
N LYS A 719 -8.01 37.76 10.15
CA LYS A 719 -9.32 37.63 9.52
C LYS A 719 -9.19 37.84 8.01
N GLN A 720 -9.82 36.96 7.24
CA GLN A 720 -10.04 37.10 5.81
C GLN A 720 -11.53 37.32 5.55
N LYS A 721 -11.92 37.42 4.27
CA LYS A 721 -13.31 37.73 3.90
C LYS A 721 -14.33 36.75 4.50
N GLU A 722 -14.07 35.45 4.38
CA GLU A 722 -15.01 34.37 4.80
C GLU A 722 -14.36 33.35 5.77
N TRP A 723 -13.12 33.56 6.21
CA TRP A 723 -12.36 32.60 7.00
C TRP A 723 -11.22 33.29 7.78
N TYR A 724 -10.46 32.54 8.58
CA TYR A 724 -9.38 33.01 9.44
C TYR A 724 -8.10 32.24 9.18
N LYS A 725 -6.95 32.92 9.25
CA LYS A 725 -5.62 32.31 9.18
C LYS A 725 -4.97 32.39 10.56
N ALA A 726 -4.60 31.26 11.14
CA ALA A 726 -3.81 31.22 12.37
C ALA A 726 -2.38 30.76 12.09
N PHE A 727 -1.41 31.55 12.53
CA PHE A 727 0.02 31.19 12.56
C PHE A 727 0.38 30.83 13.99
N ILE A 728 0.71 29.57 14.21
CA ILE A 728 0.94 28.98 15.53
C ILE A 728 2.43 28.68 15.65
N ASN A 729 3.04 29.11 16.75
CA ASN A 729 4.43 28.79 17.08
C ASN A 729 4.47 27.73 18.18
N LEU A 730 5.05 26.59 17.86
CA LEU A 730 5.34 25.50 18.79
C LEU A 730 6.80 25.58 19.26
N PRO A 731 7.09 25.20 20.51
CA PRO A 731 8.44 25.28 21.07
C PRO A 731 9.43 24.34 20.37
N GLU A 732 8.95 23.17 19.94
CA GLU A 732 9.75 22.12 19.32
C GLU A 732 8.94 21.37 18.26
N ARG A 733 9.64 20.64 17.37
CA ARG A 733 8.98 19.74 16.43
C ARG A 733 8.70 18.43 17.16
N ARG A 734 7.44 18.00 17.22
CA ARG A 734 7.07 16.73 17.84
C ARG A 734 5.68 16.28 17.45
N GLU A 735 5.41 15.01 17.76
CA GLU A 735 4.06 14.48 17.72
C GLU A 735 3.21 15.05 18.85
N GLY A 736 1.94 15.33 18.56
CA GLY A 736 0.99 15.76 19.57
C GLY A 736 -0.36 16.19 19.00
N LYS A 737 -1.13 16.88 19.82
CA LYS A 737 -2.51 17.28 19.54
C LYS A 737 -2.70 18.80 19.62
N LEU A 738 -3.10 19.41 18.50
CA LEU A 738 -3.59 20.78 18.42
C LEU A 738 -5.10 20.82 18.63
N ASN A 739 -5.55 21.58 19.61
CA ASN A 739 -6.96 21.74 19.98
C ASN A 739 -7.41 23.18 19.77
N PHE A 740 -8.56 23.35 19.13
CA PHE A 740 -9.20 24.64 18.90
C PHE A 740 -10.61 24.60 19.49
N LYS A 741 -10.98 25.64 20.23
CA LYS A 741 -12.35 25.82 20.72
C LYS A 741 -13.03 26.93 19.95
N PHE A 742 -14.30 26.74 19.62
CA PHE A 742 -15.13 27.73 18.93
C PHE A 742 -16.33 28.09 19.79
N SER A 743 -16.91 29.27 19.57
CA SER A 743 -18.22 29.59 20.14
C SER A 743 -19.27 28.69 19.49
N ARG A 744 -20.20 28.15 20.29
CA ARG A 744 -21.39 27.48 19.75
C ARG A 744 -22.15 28.45 18.84
N LEU A 745 -22.60 27.93 17.69
CA LEU A 745 -23.44 28.66 16.73
C LEU A 745 -24.79 29.01 17.35
#